data_AF-A0A239R231-F1
#
_entry.id   AF-A0A239R231-F1
#
_cell.length_a   1.000
_cell.length_b   1.000
_cell.length_c   1.000
_cell.angle_alpha   90.00
_cell.angle_beta   90.00
_cell.angle_gamma   90.00
#
_symmetry.space_group_name_H-M   'P 1'
#
loop_
_entity.id
_entity.type
_entity.pdbx_description
1 polymer ?
#
loop_
_entity_poly.entity_id
_entity_poly.type
_entity_poly.pdbx_seq_one_letter_code
_entity_poly.pdbx_strand_id
1 'polypeptide(L)'
;MNEKKEKISIIDIILSIIAAVIAAVGLTCDMTGLYVELDSYMEKFPAFMRAIFRMVLVINPNRIYLSFVIIAILVLILYSKRFTYTKRDNIMAGFFAAFFSIMQIIALSFDTNNSADFIRVSAFVFIRAFFYTAGYMIVWFHVTRIVLKKYDLLVDKNAFFDRQMQEYDTKKHMLKYMLIMLLCWLPYYILLFPGTGNGDTSRQIIMFFHERKDMLLDYSPNVTEDMYITNMHPFFTTIVFGLFAKLGVNVFGNIDIGVGIYTFIQMVLYAGVFSYTICYFEKLGMNNKLKTGLLVFLSICPLYPLYSICMLKDTMFALTYIILTLMMCEIFRTKGECLRSWKFVICMMLISALFTLTKNQGVYFLIVILVVSLIAYRKYILKLLISFGIPVVFFIFIWSMLILPAAKVASGGKQEMLGALFQCTARYIKEYPDEVTKEEKEAISKVLDYDKLPELYSAQLQDPVKFTFNQLSTSEDMKGYFDAFFSMFRKHPVCYIDAVINNAFGFFDVSRMSKMAYTYFWNRIDEDNKLYVGGAFPKIQKIGYKLIFFIQRIPVINVIMSVGTYTMFSIFMILLVIRNRQYGKLYPLLITILSILILVISPAGGNFRYTMPMFMLLIFNMLLVCCGKLVKASENTERKEEKL
;
A
#
# COMPACT_ATOMS: atom_id res chain seq x y z
N MET A 1 2.04 -33.45 -20.45
CA MET A 1 0.77 -33.13 -21.13
C MET A 1 1.12 -32.42 -22.43
N ASN A 2 0.92 -33.08 -23.58
CA ASN A 2 1.28 -32.53 -24.89
C ASN A 2 0.52 -31.24 -25.16
N GLU A 3 1.24 -30.19 -25.57
CA GLU A 3 0.66 -28.93 -26.05
C GLU A 3 -0.21 -29.22 -27.28
N LYS A 4 -1.52 -29.45 -27.08
CA LYS A 4 -2.48 -29.45 -28.19
C LYS A 4 -2.62 -27.99 -28.62
N LYS A 5 -1.73 -27.53 -29.52
CA LYS A 5 -1.82 -26.22 -30.16
C LYS A 5 -3.10 -26.22 -30.99
N GLU A 6 -4.12 -25.50 -30.55
CA GLU A 6 -5.27 -25.21 -31.39
C GLU A 6 -4.77 -24.47 -32.64
N LYS A 7 -5.16 -24.95 -33.82
CA LYS A 7 -4.94 -24.21 -35.07
C LYS A 7 -5.81 -22.96 -34.98
N ILE A 8 -5.18 -21.79 -34.95
CA ILE A 8 -5.87 -20.51 -34.98
C ILE A 8 -6.52 -20.36 -36.36
N SER A 9 -7.84 -20.12 -36.40
CA SER A 9 -8.56 -19.91 -37.66
C SER A 9 -8.16 -18.60 -38.35
N ILE A 10 -8.39 -18.48 -39.66
CA ILE A 10 -8.13 -17.22 -40.39
C ILE A 10 -8.97 -16.07 -39.81
N ILE A 11 -10.24 -16.35 -39.47
CA ILE A 11 -11.15 -15.39 -38.83
C ILE A 11 -10.58 -14.90 -37.50
N ASP A 12 -10.02 -15.81 -36.69
CA ASP A 12 -9.39 -15.46 -35.42
C ASP A 12 -8.17 -14.56 -35.56
N ILE A 13 -7.38 -14.75 -36.62
CA ILE A 13 -6.22 -13.90 -36.92
C ILE A 13 -6.70 -12.50 -37.28
N ILE A 14 -7.72 -12.37 -38.13
CA ILE A 14 -8.30 -11.09 -38.52
C ILE A 14 -8.84 -10.35 -37.28
N LEU A 15 -9.61 -11.03 -36.43
CA LEU A 15 -10.11 -10.45 -35.18
C LEU A 15 -8.98 -10.04 -34.23
N SER A 16 -7.90 -10.82 -34.15
CA SER A 16 -6.72 -10.49 -33.35
C SER A 16 -5.97 -9.27 -33.87
N ILE A 17 -5.88 -9.09 -35.19
CA ILE A 17 -5.31 -7.88 -35.82
C ILE A 17 -6.15 -6.66 -35.46
N ILE A 18 -7.48 -6.75 -35.63
CA ILE A 18 -8.40 -5.66 -35.28
C ILE A 18 -8.26 -5.28 -33.80
N ALA A 19 -8.26 -6.25 -32.90
CA ALA A 19 -8.09 -6.02 -31.46
C ALA A 19 -6.72 -5.40 -31.13
N ALA A 20 -5.64 -5.83 -31.80
CA ALA A 20 -4.31 -5.25 -31.61
C ALA A 20 -4.24 -3.79 -32.07
N VAL A 21 -4.89 -3.45 -33.19
CA VAL A 21 -4.97 -2.06 -33.67
C VAL A 21 -5.74 -1.19 -32.69
N ILE A 22 -6.93 -1.63 -32.25
CA ILE A 22 -7.74 -0.91 -31.26
C ILE A 22 -6.93 -0.67 -29.97
N ALA A 23 -6.25 -1.72 -29.49
CA ALA A 23 -5.48 -1.61 -28.27
C ALA A 23 -4.25 -0.71 -28.39
N ALA A 24 -3.56 -0.75 -29.54
CA ALA A 24 -2.42 0.13 -29.78
C ALA A 24 -2.85 1.60 -29.87
N VAL A 25 -3.97 1.89 -30.57
CA VAL A 25 -4.54 3.24 -30.61
C VAL A 25 -4.90 3.70 -29.19
N GLY A 26 -5.53 2.85 -28.38
CA GLY A 26 -5.87 3.16 -27.00
C GLY A 26 -4.67 3.46 -26.10
N LEU A 27 -3.62 2.64 -26.16
CA LEU A 27 -2.42 2.79 -25.32
C LEU A 27 -1.52 3.97 -25.71
N THR A 28 -1.60 4.40 -26.96
CA THR A 28 -0.72 5.46 -27.52
C THR A 28 -1.45 6.76 -27.76
N CYS A 29 -2.76 6.77 -27.53
CA CYS A 29 -3.60 7.95 -27.50
C CYS A 29 -3.03 8.95 -26.49
N ASP A 30 -2.66 10.14 -26.96
CA ASP A 30 -2.42 11.27 -26.08
C ASP A 30 -3.73 11.57 -25.34
N MET A 31 -3.67 11.74 -24.02
CA MET A 31 -4.79 12.11 -23.15
C MET A 31 -4.58 13.48 -22.48
N THR A 32 -3.34 13.97 -22.41
CA THR A 32 -2.95 15.16 -21.64
C THR A 32 -3.12 16.45 -22.44
N GLY A 33 -3.12 16.38 -23.77
CA GLY A 33 -3.65 17.44 -24.62
C GLY A 33 -5.16 17.62 -24.40
N LEU A 34 -5.53 18.44 -23.43
CA LEU A 34 -6.82 19.11 -23.34
C LEU A 34 -6.80 20.33 -24.25
N TYR A 35 -7.96 20.68 -24.80
CA TYR A 35 -8.16 21.77 -25.76
C TYR A 35 -7.70 21.45 -27.18
N VAL A 36 -8.59 20.77 -27.90
CA VAL A 36 -8.97 21.36 -29.18
C VAL A 36 -10.27 22.07 -28.85
N GLU A 37 -10.17 23.38 -28.58
CA GLU A 37 -11.30 24.28 -28.86
C GLU A 37 -11.87 23.80 -30.19
N LEU A 38 -13.19 23.57 -30.25
CA LEU A 38 -13.81 23.42 -31.55
C LEU A 38 -13.44 24.67 -32.33
N ASP A 39 -12.51 24.54 -33.27
CA ASP A 39 -12.38 25.47 -34.35
C ASP A 39 -13.81 25.66 -34.86
N SER A 40 -14.36 26.88 -34.77
CA SER A 40 -15.74 27.19 -35.19
C SER A 40 -16.03 26.67 -36.62
N TYR A 41 -14.96 26.46 -37.38
CA TYR A 41 -14.89 25.77 -38.66
C TYR A 41 -15.42 24.33 -38.66
N MET A 42 -15.15 23.53 -37.62
CA MET A 42 -15.53 22.11 -37.51
C MET A 42 -17.05 21.91 -37.37
N GLU A 43 -17.79 22.90 -36.84
CA GLU A 43 -19.25 22.82 -36.69
C GLU A 43 -19.98 22.71 -38.04
N LYS A 44 -19.35 23.19 -39.12
CA LYS A 44 -19.88 23.12 -40.49
C LYS A 44 -19.95 21.70 -41.06
N PHE A 45 -19.23 20.74 -40.48
CA PHE A 45 -19.22 19.35 -40.95
C PHE A 45 -20.24 18.48 -40.22
N PRO A 46 -20.84 17.47 -40.87
CA PRO A 46 -21.71 16.50 -40.21
C PRO A 46 -21.05 15.80 -39.02
N ALA A 47 -21.85 15.35 -38.04
CA ALA A 47 -21.36 14.73 -36.80
C ALA A 47 -20.39 13.56 -37.03
N PHE A 48 -20.64 12.76 -38.07
CA PHE A 48 -19.77 11.65 -38.47
C PHE A 48 -18.38 12.12 -38.95
N MET A 49 -18.31 13.16 -39.78
CA MET A 49 -17.03 13.72 -40.24
C MET A 49 -16.26 14.35 -39.08
N ARG A 50 -16.95 15.07 -38.19
CA ARG A 50 -16.33 15.59 -36.96
C ARG A 50 -15.73 14.47 -36.11
N ALA A 51 -16.42 13.33 -36.01
CA ALA A 51 -15.92 12.15 -35.29
C ALA A 51 -14.68 11.53 -35.97
N ILE A 52 -14.64 11.47 -37.30
CA ILE A 52 -13.46 11.00 -38.06
C ILE A 52 -12.26 11.93 -37.85
N PHE A 53 -12.44 13.24 -38.04
CA PHE A 53 -11.35 14.21 -37.82
C PHE A 53 -10.81 14.14 -36.39
N ARG A 54 -11.73 14.03 -35.43
CA ARG A 54 -11.42 13.78 -34.02
C ARG A 54 -10.60 12.51 -33.83
N MET A 55 -10.97 11.38 -34.47
CA MET A 55 -10.18 10.14 -34.38
C MET A 55 -8.76 10.28 -34.95
N VAL A 56 -8.54 11.06 -36.01
CA VAL A 56 -7.20 11.28 -36.56
C VAL A 56 -6.28 11.95 -35.52
N LEU A 57 -6.82 12.87 -34.73
CA LEU A 57 -6.09 13.56 -33.66
C LEU A 57 -5.78 12.66 -32.46
N VAL A 58 -6.49 11.54 -32.31
CA VAL A 58 -6.26 10.55 -31.22
C VAL A 58 -5.09 9.62 -31.55
N ILE A 59 -4.82 9.39 -32.83
CA ILE A 59 -3.81 8.43 -33.25
C ILE A 59 -2.42 9.04 -33.05
N ASN A 60 -1.53 8.27 -32.42
CA ASN A 60 -0.16 8.70 -32.23
C ASN A 60 0.53 9.00 -33.58
N PRO A 61 1.10 10.21 -33.78
CA PRO A 61 1.68 10.60 -35.06
C PRO A 61 2.94 9.79 -35.40
N ASN A 62 3.60 9.19 -34.41
CA ASN A 62 4.77 8.35 -34.63
C ASN A 62 4.34 6.96 -35.15
N ARG A 63 4.25 6.86 -36.49
CA ARG A 63 3.84 5.65 -37.20
C ARG A 63 4.71 4.44 -36.87
N ILE A 64 6.03 4.62 -36.74
CA ILE A 64 6.96 3.53 -36.43
C ILE A 64 6.69 2.98 -35.03
N TYR A 65 6.57 3.87 -34.04
CA TYR A 65 6.23 3.48 -32.66
C TYR A 65 4.88 2.75 -32.61
N LEU A 66 3.84 3.31 -33.25
CA LEU A 66 2.52 2.70 -33.29
C LEU A 66 2.55 1.31 -33.95
N SER A 67 3.27 1.13 -35.07
CA SER A 67 3.44 -0.17 -35.72
C SER A 67 4.11 -1.20 -34.81
N PHE A 68 5.16 -0.81 -34.06
CA PHE A 68 5.79 -1.70 -33.08
C PHE A 68 4.83 -2.09 -31.95
N VAL A 69 4.03 -1.16 -31.44
CA VAL A 69 3.02 -1.45 -30.42
C VAL A 69 1.95 -2.41 -30.95
N ILE A 70 1.44 -2.21 -32.18
CA ILE A 70 0.48 -3.12 -32.82
C ILE A 70 1.06 -4.53 -32.92
N ILE A 71 2.29 -4.66 -33.43
CA ILE A 71 2.95 -5.96 -33.58
C ILE A 71 3.14 -6.63 -32.21
N ALA A 72 3.58 -5.89 -31.20
CA ALA A 72 3.77 -6.42 -29.85
C ALA A 72 2.46 -6.94 -29.24
N ILE A 73 1.36 -6.19 -29.37
CA ILE A 73 0.04 -6.60 -28.89
C ILE A 73 -0.50 -7.77 -29.70
N LEU A 74 -0.31 -7.78 -31.02
CA LEU A 74 -0.73 -8.91 -31.86
C LEU A 74 0.00 -10.19 -31.44
N VAL A 75 1.31 -10.13 -31.21
CA VAL A 75 2.11 -11.25 -30.69
C VAL A 75 1.58 -11.70 -29.33
N LEU A 76 1.25 -10.78 -28.43
CA LEU A 76 0.66 -11.08 -27.13
C LEU A 76 -0.68 -11.82 -27.26
N ILE A 77 -1.60 -11.32 -28.08
CA ILE A 77 -2.93 -11.91 -28.31
C ILE A 77 -2.79 -13.31 -28.91
N LEU A 78 -1.99 -13.44 -29.97
CA LEU A 78 -1.75 -14.72 -30.63
C LEU A 78 -1.07 -15.72 -29.67
N TYR A 79 -0.12 -15.26 -28.85
CA TYR A 79 0.51 -16.10 -27.82
C TYR A 79 -0.48 -16.55 -26.76
N SER A 80 -1.36 -15.66 -26.29
CA SER A 80 -2.43 -16.01 -25.35
C SER A 80 -3.37 -17.05 -25.96
N LYS A 81 -3.80 -16.89 -27.22
CA LYS A 81 -4.70 -17.84 -27.91
C LYS A 81 -4.11 -19.24 -28.09
N ARG A 82 -2.80 -19.45 -27.93
CA ARG A 82 -2.19 -20.80 -27.99
C ARG A 82 -2.60 -21.71 -26.83
N PHE A 83 -3.15 -21.14 -25.76
CA PHE A 83 -3.54 -21.89 -24.57
C PHE A 83 -5.06 -22.05 -24.48
N THR A 84 -5.48 -23.16 -23.88
CA THR A 84 -6.88 -23.39 -23.48
C THR A 84 -7.14 -22.82 -22.09
N TYR A 85 -8.30 -22.19 -21.93
CA TYR A 85 -8.71 -21.49 -20.72
C TYR A 85 -10.10 -21.93 -20.29
N THR A 86 -10.32 -22.02 -18.98
CA THR A 86 -11.66 -22.30 -18.45
C THR A 86 -12.52 -21.04 -18.50
N LYS A 87 -13.85 -21.20 -18.41
CA LYS A 87 -14.78 -20.07 -18.27
C LYS A 87 -14.41 -19.18 -17.07
N ARG A 88 -13.97 -19.77 -15.97
CA ARG A 88 -13.55 -19.05 -14.76
C ARG A 88 -12.30 -18.22 -15.00
N ASP A 89 -11.33 -18.71 -15.79
CA ASP A 89 -10.12 -17.95 -16.13
C ASP A 89 -10.45 -16.69 -16.92
N ASN A 90 -11.35 -16.81 -17.90
CA ASN A 90 -11.79 -15.67 -18.69
C ASN A 90 -12.57 -14.67 -17.83
N ILE A 91 -13.45 -15.12 -16.93
CA ILE A 91 -14.17 -14.22 -16.01
C ILE A 91 -13.19 -13.47 -15.10
N MET A 92 -12.24 -14.19 -14.49
CA MET A 92 -11.26 -13.62 -13.56
C MET A 92 -10.30 -12.66 -14.27
N ALA A 93 -9.85 -13.01 -15.48
CA ALA A 93 -9.04 -12.13 -16.31
C ALA A 93 -9.81 -10.88 -16.76
N GLY A 94 -11.09 -11.03 -17.12
CA GLY A 94 -11.96 -9.91 -17.48
C GLY A 94 -12.18 -8.95 -16.32
N PHE A 95 -12.46 -9.48 -15.12
CA PHE A 95 -12.62 -8.67 -13.91
C PHE A 95 -11.35 -7.90 -13.56
N PHE A 96 -10.19 -8.57 -13.54
CA PHE A 96 -8.92 -7.90 -13.24
C PHE A 96 -8.58 -6.85 -14.30
N ALA A 97 -8.73 -7.17 -15.58
CA ALA A 97 -8.42 -6.26 -16.68
C ALA A 97 -9.32 -5.01 -16.67
N ALA A 98 -10.62 -5.19 -16.40
CA ALA A 98 -11.56 -4.08 -16.26
C ALA A 98 -11.24 -3.20 -15.05
N PHE A 99 -11.00 -3.82 -13.88
CA PHE A 99 -10.61 -3.07 -12.69
C PHE A 99 -9.31 -2.29 -12.92
N PHE A 100 -8.29 -2.95 -13.47
CA PHE A 100 -7.00 -2.34 -13.77
C PHE A 100 -7.14 -1.17 -14.74
N SER A 101 -7.84 -1.35 -15.87
CA SER A 101 -8.00 -0.31 -16.88
C SER A 101 -8.78 0.90 -16.37
N ILE A 102 -9.85 0.68 -15.60
CA ILE A 102 -10.62 1.74 -14.94
C ILE A 102 -9.73 2.52 -13.97
N MET A 103 -8.91 1.84 -13.17
CA MET A 103 -7.99 2.52 -12.25
C MET A 103 -6.94 3.35 -12.99
N GLN A 104 -6.43 2.91 -14.14
CA GLN A 104 -5.44 3.68 -14.90
C GLN A 104 -6.04 4.93 -15.56
N ILE A 105 -7.26 4.87 -16.11
CA ILE A 105 -7.91 6.06 -16.69
C ILE A 105 -8.34 7.05 -15.60
N ILE A 106 -8.82 6.55 -14.45
CA ILE A 106 -9.11 7.39 -13.29
C ILE A 106 -7.83 8.07 -12.83
N ALA A 107 -6.74 7.32 -12.64
CA ALA A 107 -5.48 7.90 -12.23
C ALA A 107 -4.99 9.00 -13.19
N LEU A 108 -5.03 8.73 -14.49
CA LEU A 108 -4.63 9.69 -15.52
C LEU A 108 -5.50 10.96 -15.52
N SER A 109 -6.83 10.81 -15.37
CA SER A 109 -7.76 11.94 -15.30
C SER A 109 -7.55 12.80 -14.07
N PHE A 110 -7.38 12.18 -12.91
CA PHE A 110 -7.26 12.90 -11.64
C PHE A 110 -5.86 13.50 -11.45
N ASP A 111 -4.80 12.87 -11.97
CA ASP A 111 -3.46 13.47 -11.97
C ASP A 111 -3.38 14.71 -12.88
N THR A 112 -4.14 14.72 -13.99
CA THR A 112 -4.16 15.84 -14.93
C THR A 112 -5.12 16.96 -14.50
N ASN A 113 -6.34 16.61 -14.06
CA ASN A 113 -7.46 17.56 -13.92
C ASN A 113 -8.01 17.68 -12.48
N ASN A 114 -7.53 16.87 -11.53
CA ASN A 114 -8.15 16.73 -10.20
C ASN A 114 -9.65 16.34 -10.22
N SER A 115 -10.13 15.77 -11.32
CA SER A 115 -11.55 15.44 -11.55
C SER A 115 -11.65 14.27 -12.53
N ALA A 116 -12.85 13.71 -12.70
CA ALA A 116 -13.13 12.71 -13.73
C ALA A 116 -13.44 13.34 -15.10
N ASP A 117 -12.84 14.48 -15.43
CA ASP A 117 -13.13 15.25 -16.65
C ASP A 117 -12.90 14.47 -17.94
N PHE A 118 -11.99 13.49 -17.93
CA PHE A 118 -11.83 12.60 -19.09
C PHE A 118 -13.07 11.75 -19.41
N ILE A 119 -14.02 11.66 -18.48
CA ILE A 119 -15.27 10.94 -18.62
C ILE A 119 -16.46 11.90 -18.78
N ARG A 120 -16.34 13.16 -18.34
CA ARG A 120 -17.50 14.08 -18.17
C ARG A 120 -17.54 15.28 -19.12
N VAL A 121 -16.41 15.77 -19.63
CA VAL A 121 -16.35 17.10 -20.29
C VAL A 121 -16.95 17.12 -21.69
N SER A 122 -16.66 16.12 -22.53
CA SER A 122 -17.23 16.09 -23.88
C SER A 122 -17.31 14.66 -24.43
N ALA A 123 -18.23 14.45 -25.37
CA ALA A 123 -18.33 13.18 -26.09
C ALA A 123 -17.00 12.78 -26.76
N PHE A 124 -16.17 13.74 -27.18
CA PHE A 124 -14.86 13.45 -27.77
C PHE A 124 -13.86 12.90 -26.74
N VAL A 125 -13.74 13.58 -25.60
CA VAL A 125 -12.83 13.15 -24.53
C VAL A 125 -13.30 11.81 -23.95
N PHE A 126 -14.61 11.61 -23.83
CA PHE A 126 -15.19 10.31 -23.47
C PHE A 126 -14.83 9.20 -24.46
N ILE A 127 -14.88 9.46 -25.78
CA ILE A 127 -14.45 8.50 -26.80
C ILE A 127 -12.95 8.17 -26.65
N ARG A 128 -12.09 9.16 -26.40
CA ARG A 128 -10.65 8.94 -26.10
C ARG A 128 -10.46 8.05 -24.89
N ALA A 129 -11.13 8.38 -23.77
CA ALA A 129 -11.10 7.59 -22.54
C ALA A 129 -11.63 6.17 -22.76
N PHE A 130 -12.64 5.98 -23.60
CA PHE A 130 -13.15 4.66 -23.99
C PHE A 130 -12.08 3.85 -24.74
N PHE A 131 -11.43 4.42 -25.77
CA PHE A 131 -10.36 3.73 -26.50
C PHE A 131 -9.17 3.41 -25.59
N TYR A 132 -8.76 4.35 -24.73
CA TYR A 132 -7.72 4.12 -23.73
C TYR A 132 -8.09 2.94 -22.82
N THR A 133 -9.28 2.97 -22.23
CA THR A 133 -9.77 1.92 -21.31
C THR A 133 -9.89 0.58 -22.03
N ALA A 134 -10.42 0.55 -23.25
CA ALA A 134 -10.56 -0.65 -24.06
C ALA A 134 -9.18 -1.24 -24.42
N GLY A 135 -8.20 -0.40 -24.78
CA GLY A 135 -6.86 -0.86 -25.11
C GLY A 135 -6.13 -1.46 -23.91
N TYR A 136 -6.17 -0.79 -22.76
CA TYR A 136 -5.68 -1.36 -21.51
C TYR A 136 -6.40 -2.66 -21.16
N MET A 137 -7.73 -2.72 -21.30
CA MET A 137 -8.52 -3.91 -20.99
C MET A 137 -8.14 -5.10 -21.89
N ILE A 138 -7.97 -4.89 -23.20
CA ILE A 138 -7.56 -5.96 -24.14
C ILE A 138 -6.18 -6.50 -23.74
N VAL A 139 -5.20 -5.63 -23.53
CA VAL A 139 -3.84 -6.05 -23.15
C VAL A 139 -3.85 -6.79 -21.82
N TRP A 140 -4.44 -6.20 -20.79
CA TRP A 140 -4.43 -6.80 -19.45
C TRP A 140 -5.29 -8.05 -19.34
N PHE A 141 -6.32 -8.21 -20.18
CA PHE A 141 -7.07 -9.46 -20.28
C PHE A 141 -6.17 -10.59 -20.77
N HIS A 142 -5.41 -10.36 -21.84
CA HIS A 142 -4.49 -11.36 -22.40
C HIS A 142 -3.27 -11.61 -21.52
N VAL A 143 -2.69 -10.56 -20.91
CA VAL A 143 -1.61 -10.68 -19.91
C VAL A 143 -2.10 -11.54 -18.75
N THR A 144 -3.27 -11.22 -18.18
CA THR A 144 -3.82 -11.97 -17.03
C THR A 144 -4.06 -13.42 -17.39
N ARG A 145 -4.66 -13.70 -18.54
CA ARG A 145 -4.82 -15.08 -19.04
C ARG A 145 -3.47 -15.80 -19.12
N ILE A 146 -2.47 -15.21 -19.76
CA ILE A 146 -1.13 -15.81 -19.85
C ILE A 146 -0.57 -16.09 -18.45
N VAL A 147 -0.65 -15.13 -17.52
CA VAL A 147 -0.17 -15.28 -16.15
C VAL A 147 -0.89 -16.42 -15.43
N LEU A 148 -2.22 -16.49 -15.50
CA LEU A 148 -3.02 -17.58 -14.92
C LEU A 148 -2.60 -18.94 -15.48
N LYS A 149 -2.42 -19.05 -16.80
CA LYS A 149 -2.01 -20.31 -17.43
C LYS A 149 -0.58 -20.70 -17.06
N LYS A 150 0.34 -19.74 -17.04
CA LYS A 150 1.73 -19.98 -16.63
C LYS A 150 1.80 -20.37 -15.16
N TYR A 151 1.00 -19.74 -14.31
CA TYR A 151 0.83 -20.13 -12.92
C TYR A 151 0.40 -21.61 -12.82
N ASP A 152 -0.66 -22.02 -13.51
CA ASP A 152 -1.12 -23.42 -13.49
C ASP A 152 -0.03 -24.38 -13.99
N LEU A 153 0.64 -24.06 -15.10
CA LEU A 153 1.74 -24.87 -15.63
C LEU A 153 2.92 -24.99 -14.66
N LEU A 154 3.22 -23.94 -13.90
CA LEU A 154 4.27 -23.96 -12.88
C LEU A 154 3.83 -24.75 -11.65
N VAL A 155 2.56 -24.67 -11.26
CA VAL A 155 1.98 -25.50 -10.18
C VAL A 155 2.00 -26.98 -10.58
N ASP A 156 1.54 -27.33 -11.78
CA ASP A 156 1.49 -28.71 -12.29
C ASP A 156 2.89 -29.33 -12.40
N LYS A 157 3.90 -28.51 -12.73
CA LYS A 157 5.31 -28.92 -12.76
C LYS A 157 5.97 -28.93 -11.38
N ASN A 158 5.23 -28.67 -10.31
CA ASN A 158 5.76 -28.48 -8.95
C ASN A 158 6.90 -27.45 -8.87
N ALA A 159 6.92 -26.46 -9.78
CA ALA A 159 8.04 -25.52 -9.92
C ALA A 159 8.21 -24.61 -8.69
N PHE A 160 7.15 -24.40 -7.92
CA PHE A 160 7.19 -23.63 -6.67
C PHE A 160 7.57 -24.50 -5.46
N PHE A 161 7.02 -25.73 -5.39
CA PHE A 161 7.18 -26.65 -4.28
C PHE A 161 7.30 -28.09 -4.81
N ASP A 162 8.53 -28.60 -4.92
CA ASP A 162 8.87 -29.90 -5.52
C ASP A 162 9.35 -30.96 -4.52
N ARG A 163 9.90 -30.53 -3.39
CA ARG A 163 10.46 -31.42 -2.37
C ARG A 163 9.40 -31.85 -1.37
N GLN A 164 9.55 -32.99 -0.71
CA GLN A 164 8.75 -33.31 0.48
C GLN A 164 9.08 -32.34 1.63
N MET A 165 8.27 -32.33 2.70
CA MET A 165 8.62 -31.55 3.89
C MET A 165 9.99 -32.03 4.38
N GLN A 166 10.91 -31.09 4.56
CA GLN A 166 12.29 -31.40 4.93
C GLN A 166 12.54 -31.04 6.39
N GLU A 167 13.13 -31.97 7.13
CA GLU A 167 13.80 -31.65 8.39
C GLU A 167 15.21 -31.16 8.09
N TYR A 168 15.54 -29.97 8.57
CA TYR A 168 16.89 -29.41 8.49
C TYR A 168 17.10 -28.43 9.64
N ASP A 169 18.37 -28.14 9.93
CA ASP A 169 18.74 -27.14 10.91
C ASP A 169 18.30 -25.74 10.45
N THR A 170 17.14 -25.34 10.95
CA THR A 170 16.50 -24.07 10.64
C THR A 170 17.35 -22.90 11.08
N LYS A 171 18.10 -23.04 12.18
CA LYS A 171 18.91 -21.96 12.73
C LYS A 171 20.09 -21.68 11.80
N LYS A 172 20.77 -22.74 11.32
CA LYS A 172 21.89 -22.61 10.37
C LYS A 172 21.46 -21.97 9.05
N HIS A 173 20.33 -22.39 8.49
CA HIS A 173 19.82 -21.82 7.23
C HIS A 173 19.38 -20.37 7.42
N MET A 174 18.66 -20.07 8.50
CA MET A 174 18.23 -18.72 8.83
C MET A 174 19.42 -17.78 8.98
N LEU A 175 20.45 -18.20 9.73
CA LEU A 175 21.68 -17.43 9.89
C LEU A 175 22.39 -17.20 8.56
N LYS A 176 22.49 -18.23 7.70
CA LYS A 176 23.09 -18.10 6.36
C LYS A 176 22.37 -17.04 5.51
N TYR A 177 21.04 -17.11 5.43
CA TYR A 177 20.25 -16.16 4.62
C TYR A 177 20.33 -14.75 5.21
N MET A 178 20.32 -14.64 6.54
CA MET A 178 20.44 -13.37 7.24
C MET A 178 21.78 -12.70 6.94
N LEU A 179 22.88 -13.45 7.03
CA LEU A 179 24.21 -12.92 6.71
C LEU A 179 24.34 -12.48 5.24
N ILE A 180 23.77 -13.23 4.30
CA ILE A 180 23.77 -12.84 2.88
C ILE A 180 23.03 -11.51 2.68
N MET A 181 21.84 -11.35 3.28
CA MET A 181 21.10 -10.08 3.20
C MET A 181 21.87 -8.94 3.86
N LEU A 182 22.40 -9.16 5.07
CA LEU A 182 23.18 -8.15 5.79
C LEU A 182 24.40 -7.69 5.01
N LEU A 183 25.14 -8.61 4.38
CA LEU A 183 26.29 -8.27 3.53
C LEU A 183 25.88 -7.40 2.33
N CYS A 184 24.74 -7.67 1.71
CA CYS A 184 24.22 -6.87 0.60
C CYS A 184 23.64 -5.52 1.04
N TRP A 185 23.12 -5.44 2.27
CA TRP A 185 22.49 -4.23 2.81
C TRP A 185 23.49 -3.30 3.50
N LEU A 186 24.63 -3.83 3.96
CA LEU A 186 25.68 -3.06 4.62
C LEU A 186 26.19 -1.86 3.79
N PRO A 187 26.39 -1.96 2.45
CA PRO A 187 26.71 -0.80 1.64
C PRO A 187 25.67 0.33 1.74
N TYR A 188 24.37 0.00 1.75
CA TYR A 188 23.32 1.01 1.93
C TYR A 188 23.41 1.66 3.30
N TYR A 189 23.60 0.86 4.36
CA TYR A 189 23.74 1.35 5.72
C TYR A 189 24.96 2.28 5.89
N ILE A 190 26.12 1.93 5.32
CA ILE A 190 27.33 2.75 5.37
C ILE A 190 27.13 4.07 4.61
N LEU A 191 26.59 4.00 3.38
CA LEU A 191 26.41 5.19 2.54
C LEU A 191 25.36 6.16 3.11
N LEU A 192 24.33 5.63 3.77
CA LEU A 192 23.22 6.40 4.33
C LEU A 192 23.31 6.54 5.85
N PHE A 193 24.44 6.21 6.48
CA PHE A 193 24.63 6.33 7.93
C PHE A 193 24.28 7.74 8.41
N PRO A 194 23.51 7.90 9.51
CA PRO A 194 23.06 6.86 10.47
C PRO A 194 21.76 6.14 10.11
N GLY A 195 21.28 6.31 8.88
CA GLY A 195 20.01 5.81 8.40
C GLY A 195 19.14 6.96 7.88
N THR A 196 17.89 6.65 7.56
CA THR A 196 16.97 7.63 6.98
C THR A 196 15.75 7.81 7.86
N GLY A 197 15.02 8.91 7.68
CA GLY A 197 13.87 9.23 8.51
C GLY A 197 13.13 10.43 7.93
N ASN A 198 11.88 10.61 8.36
CA ASN A 198 11.08 11.75 7.93
C ASN A 198 10.90 12.76 9.07
N GLY A 199 10.21 13.86 8.78
CA GLY A 199 9.90 14.88 9.77
C GLY A 199 9.07 14.36 10.95
N ASP A 200 8.29 13.30 10.80
CA ASP A 200 7.53 12.69 11.90
C ASP A 200 8.50 12.10 12.93
N THR A 201 9.52 11.37 12.49
CA THR A 201 10.56 10.81 13.36
C THR A 201 11.34 11.91 14.08
N SER A 202 11.74 12.97 13.37
CA SER A 202 12.43 14.09 14.03
C SER A 202 11.56 14.75 15.10
N ARG A 203 10.24 14.88 14.85
CA ARG A 203 9.29 15.38 15.86
C ARG A 203 9.18 14.46 17.06
N GLN A 204 9.16 13.14 16.85
CA GLN A 204 9.15 12.17 17.95
C GLN A 204 10.40 12.29 18.83
N ILE A 205 11.57 12.49 18.23
CA ILE A 205 12.81 12.74 18.98
C ILE A 205 12.69 14.04 19.78
N ILE A 206 12.28 15.14 19.15
CA ILE A 206 12.11 16.45 19.83
C ILE A 206 11.13 16.34 21.01
N MET A 207 9.97 15.70 20.78
CA MET A 207 8.96 15.46 21.81
C MET A 207 9.53 14.68 22.98
N PHE A 208 10.37 13.66 22.76
CA PHE A 208 10.95 12.88 23.84
C PHE A 208 11.93 13.67 24.74
N PHE A 209 12.72 14.59 24.16
CA PHE A 209 13.70 15.37 24.91
C PHE A 209 13.08 16.54 25.69
N HIS A 210 11.80 16.85 25.46
CA HIS A 210 11.07 17.95 26.10
C HIS A 210 11.76 19.32 25.93
N GLU A 211 12.56 19.51 24.88
CA GLU A 211 13.29 20.77 24.66
C GLU A 211 12.40 21.91 24.20
N ARG A 212 11.35 21.59 23.45
CA ARG A 212 10.32 22.53 23.02
C ARG A 212 9.00 21.81 22.86
N LYS A 213 7.90 22.56 23.00
CA LYS A 213 6.58 22.07 22.60
C LYS A 213 6.55 21.94 21.08
N ASP A 214 6.23 20.74 20.61
CA ASP A 214 6.03 20.51 19.19
C ASP A 214 4.66 21.03 18.76
N MET A 215 4.56 21.58 17.55
CA MET A 215 3.29 22.07 16.98
C MET A 215 2.18 21.02 16.96
N LEU A 216 2.51 19.73 17.01
CA LEU A 216 1.50 18.68 17.10
C LEU A 216 0.68 18.80 18.39
N LEU A 217 1.20 19.38 19.48
CA LEU A 217 0.39 19.61 20.67
C LEU A 217 -0.79 20.56 20.39
N ASP A 218 -0.64 21.51 19.47
CA ASP A 218 -1.70 22.46 19.12
C ASP A 218 -2.94 21.77 18.51
N TYR A 219 -2.78 20.54 18.01
CA TYR A 219 -3.87 19.73 17.44
C TYR A 219 -4.30 18.59 18.38
N SER A 220 -4.05 18.71 19.67
CA SER A 220 -4.51 17.79 20.71
C SER A 220 -5.54 18.48 21.62
N PRO A 221 -6.64 17.80 22.01
CA PRO A 221 -7.74 18.44 22.73
C PRO A 221 -7.51 18.64 24.23
N ASN A 222 -6.53 17.96 24.83
CA ASN A 222 -6.34 17.88 26.28
C ASN A 222 -4.93 18.29 26.72
N VAL A 223 -4.37 19.32 26.07
CA VAL A 223 -3.01 19.80 26.37
C VAL A 223 -3.01 20.69 27.61
N THR A 224 -2.16 20.37 28.57
CA THR A 224 -1.80 21.23 29.71
C THR A 224 -0.39 21.78 29.55
N GLU A 225 -0.01 22.78 30.36
CA GLU A 225 1.28 23.45 30.20
C GLU A 225 2.50 22.52 30.36
N ASP A 226 2.35 21.45 31.13
CA ASP A 226 3.37 20.46 31.46
C ASP A 226 3.42 19.26 30.49
N MET A 227 2.59 19.25 29.44
CA MET A 227 2.62 18.22 28.39
C MET A 227 3.54 18.62 27.24
N TYR A 228 4.42 17.69 26.85
CA TYR A 228 5.36 17.84 25.74
C TYR A 228 5.19 16.78 24.64
N ILE A 229 4.38 15.75 24.90
CA ILE A 229 4.21 14.61 24.00
C ILE A 229 2.74 14.44 23.67
N THR A 230 2.44 14.18 22.39
CA THR A 230 1.11 13.79 21.92
C THR A 230 1.13 12.40 21.29
N ASN A 231 0.06 11.63 21.50
CA ASN A 231 -0.12 10.32 20.91
C ASN A 231 -0.62 10.37 19.45
N MET A 232 -0.61 11.54 18.79
CA MET A 232 -0.76 11.61 17.32
C MET A 232 0.34 10.84 16.60
N HIS A 233 1.53 10.74 17.20
CA HIS A 233 2.48 9.70 16.88
C HIS A 233 2.50 8.67 18.02
N PRO A 234 2.50 7.36 17.75
CA PRO A 234 2.37 6.35 18.79
C PRO A 234 3.42 6.53 19.88
N PHE A 235 2.97 6.77 21.11
CA PHE A 235 3.83 7.10 22.25
C PHE A 235 4.95 6.08 22.46
N PHE A 236 4.65 4.80 22.27
CA PHE A 236 5.62 3.71 22.38
C PHE A 236 6.81 3.91 21.42
N THR A 237 6.53 4.24 20.16
CA THR A 237 7.60 4.52 19.18
C THR A 237 8.37 5.80 19.50
N THR A 238 7.70 6.81 20.05
CA THR A 238 8.35 8.05 20.53
C THR A 238 9.37 7.75 21.62
N ILE A 239 9.01 6.92 22.61
CA ILE A 239 9.93 6.48 23.66
C ILE A 239 11.10 5.70 23.06
N VAL A 240 10.84 4.70 22.23
CA VAL A 240 11.89 3.86 21.65
C VAL A 240 12.89 4.73 20.87
N PHE A 241 12.41 5.60 19.99
CA PHE A 241 13.24 6.47 19.18
C PHE A 241 14.05 7.45 20.03
N GLY A 242 13.37 8.05 21.01
CA GLY A 242 13.98 8.97 21.96
C GLY A 242 15.06 8.31 22.82
N LEU A 243 14.89 7.07 23.26
CA LEU A 243 15.89 6.33 24.04
C LEU A 243 17.18 6.09 23.25
N PHE A 244 17.07 5.72 21.97
CA PHE A 244 18.25 5.57 21.11
C PHE A 244 18.92 6.92 20.79
N ALA A 245 18.13 7.96 20.54
CA ALA A 245 18.66 9.31 20.37
C ALA A 245 19.38 9.81 21.64
N LYS A 246 18.79 9.58 22.83
CA LYS A 246 19.39 9.90 24.14
C LYS A 246 20.67 9.12 24.39
N LEU A 247 20.72 7.84 24.00
CA LEU A 247 21.95 7.05 24.04
C LEU A 247 23.05 7.71 23.20
N GLY A 248 22.74 8.12 21.97
CA GLY A 248 23.67 8.83 21.08
C GLY A 248 24.20 10.12 21.70
N VAL A 249 23.29 10.99 22.16
CA VAL A 249 23.66 12.30 22.74
C VAL A 249 24.42 12.15 24.06
N ASN A 250 23.92 11.37 25.00
CA ASN A 250 24.47 11.35 26.36
C ASN A 250 25.70 10.47 26.52
N VAL A 251 25.82 9.37 25.75
CA VAL A 251 26.93 8.43 25.89
C VAL A 251 28.01 8.69 24.84
N PHE A 252 27.63 9.00 23.60
CA PHE A 252 28.56 9.15 22.49
C PHE A 252 28.79 10.61 22.07
N GLY A 253 28.04 11.56 22.63
CA GLY A 253 28.10 12.98 22.25
C GLY A 253 27.59 13.26 20.83
N ASN A 254 26.94 12.28 20.17
CA ASN A 254 26.48 12.40 18.79
C ASN A 254 25.18 11.59 18.58
N ILE A 255 24.10 12.29 18.24
CA ILE A 255 22.80 11.68 17.97
C ILE A 255 22.82 10.71 16.79
N ASP A 256 23.68 10.95 15.79
CA ASP A 256 23.83 10.07 14.63
C ASP A 256 24.21 8.66 15.07
N ILE A 257 25.08 8.52 16.08
CA ILE A 257 25.46 7.20 16.60
C ILE A 257 24.24 6.48 17.21
N GLY A 258 23.41 7.21 17.95
CA GLY A 258 22.16 6.69 18.51
C GLY A 258 21.18 6.19 17.45
N VAL A 259 20.93 7.02 16.42
CA VAL A 259 20.11 6.67 15.27
C VAL A 259 20.70 5.48 14.50
N GLY A 260 22.03 5.45 14.33
CA GLY A 260 22.75 4.38 13.65
C GLY A 260 22.60 3.03 14.36
N ILE A 261 22.74 3.02 15.69
CA ILE A 261 22.51 1.81 16.49
C ILE A 261 21.06 1.30 16.30
N TYR A 262 20.07 2.21 16.35
CA TYR A 262 18.68 1.83 16.12
C TYR A 262 18.47 1.21 14.74
N THR A 263 18.90 1.88 13.68
CA THR A 263 18.68 1.44 12.30
C THR A 263 19.48 0.18 11.97
N PHE A 264 20.64 -0.03 12.58
CA PHE A 264 21.39 -1.28 12.49
C PHE A 264 20.63 -2.45 13.12
N ILE A 265 20.11 -2.28 14.35
CA ILE A 265 19.29 -3.30 15.00
C ILE A 265 18.04 -3.59 14.15
N GLN A 266 17.37 -2.55 13.66
CA GLN A 266 16.20 -2.69 12.79
C GLN A 266 16.55 -3.49 11.52
N MET A 267 17.66 -3.19 10.86
CA MET A 267 18.15 -3.91 9.69
C MET A 267 18.39 -5.40 9.98
N VAL A 268 19.01 -5.72 11.12
CA VAL A 268 19.22 -7.11 11.57
C VAL A 268 17.90 -7.82 11.83
N LEU A 269 16.94 -7.17 12.47
CA LEU A 269 15.61 -7.75 12.72
C LEU A 269 14.88 -8.06 11.40
N TYR A 270 14.93 -7.16 10.42
CA TYR A 270 14.35 -7.40 9.09
C TYR A 270 15.01 -8.59 8.39
N ALA A 271 16.34 -8.63 8.37
CA ALA A 271 17.07 -9.74 7.79
C ALA A 271 16.71 -11.07 8.47
N GLY A 272 16.54 -11.07 9.80
CA GLY A 272 16.09 -12.22 10.57
C GLY A 272 14.67 -12.68 10.19
N VAL A 273 13.70 -11.75 10.14
CA VAL A 273 12.29 -12.06 9.84
C VAL A 273 12.11 -12.55 8.40
N PHE A 274 12.77 -11.93 7.42
CA PHE A 274 12.74 -12.42 6.03
C PHE A 274 13.45 -13.77 5.88
N SER A 275 14.58 -13.98 6.56
CA SER A 275 15.25 -15.28 6.57
C SER A 275 14.37 -16.37 7.15
N TYR A 276 13.67 -16.07 8.24
CA TYR A 276 12.70 -16.98 8.83
C TYR A 276 11.54 -17.26 7.88
N THR A 277 11.02 -16.25 7.16
CA THR A 277 9.97 -16.43 6.14
C THR A 277 10.43 -17.40 5.05
N ILE A 278 11.64 -17.24 4.52
CA ILE A 278 12.23 -18.14 3.52
C ILE A 278 12.33 -19.56 4.10
N CYS A 279 12.86 -19.70 5.32
CA CYS A 279 12.97 -20.99 6.00
C CYS A 279 11.60 -21.64 6.25
N TYR A 280 10.57 -20.87 6.60
CA TYR A 280 9.23 -21.39 6.82
C TYR A 280 8.71 -22.10 5.58
N PHE A 281 8.82 -21.48 4.40
CA PHE A 281 8.40 -22.10 3.15
C PHE A 281 9.39 -23.16 2.62
N GLU A 282 10.68 -23.05 2.93
CA GLU A 282 11.66 -24.11 2.62
C GLU A 282 11.31 -25.43 3.34
N LYS A 283 10.85 -25.39 4.60
CA LYS A 283 10.30 -26.56 5.30
C LYS A 283 9.07 -27.16 4.63
N LEU A 284 8.27 -26.31 3.98
CA LEU A 284 7.11 -26.76 3.19
C LEU A 284 7.53 -27.35 1.81
N GLY A 285 8.83 -27.44 1.54
CA GLY A 285 9.39 -28.05 0.34
C GLY A 285 9.51 -27.08 -0.84
N MET A 286 9.74 -25.79 -0.58
CA MET A 286 9.96 -24.77 -1.61
C MET A 286 11.12 -25.15 -2.53
N ASN A 287 10.99 -24.91 -3.84
CA ASN A 287 12.04 -25.19 -4.83
C ASN A 287 13.30 -24.31 -4.60
N ASN A 288 14.49 -24.88 -4.81
CA ASN A 288 15.76 -24.18 -4.58
C ASN A 288 15.99 -22.98 -5.52
N LYS A 289 15.55 -23.03 -6.78
CA LYS A 289 15.68 -21.91 -7.73
C LYS A 289 14.81 -20.74 -7.29
N LEU A 290 13.57 -21.02 -6.86
CA LEU A 290 12.68 -20.00 -6.31
C LEU A 290 13.27 -19.38 -5.04
N LYS A 291 13.77 -20.21 -4.14
CA LYS A 291 14.46 -19.77 -2.92
C LYS A 291 15.62 -18.82 -3.23
N THR A 292 16.52 -19.20 -4.14
CA THR A 292 17.65 -18.37 -4.55
C THR A 292 17.19 -17.07 -5.19
N GLY A 293 16.19 -17.12 -6.08
CA GLY A 293 15.63 -15.92 -6.70
C GLY A 293 15.05 -14.94 -5.69
N LEU A 294 14.33 -15.43 -4.67
CA LEU A 294 13.76 -14.59 -3.62
C LEU A 294 14.82 -14.00 -2.69
N LEU A 295 15.86 -14.78 -2.36
CA LEU A 295 16.98 -14.28 -1.57
C LEU A 295 17.71 -13.17 -2.33
N VAL A 296 18.01 -13.37 -3.62
CA VAL A 296 18.62 -12.34 -4.48
C VAL A 296 17.74 -11.09 -4.57
N PHE A 297 16.43 -11.27 -4.72
CA PHE A 297 15.49 -10.14 -4.79
C PHE A 297 15.49 -9.32 -3.48
N LEU A 298 15.40 -9.95 -2.31
CA LEU A 298 15.47 -9.26 -1.01
C LEU A 298 16.83 -8.59 -0.76
N SER A 299 17.90 -9.23 -1.21
CA SER A 299 19.27 -8.71 -1.04
C SER A 299 19.55 -7.48 -1.90
N ILE A 300 19.00 -7.39 -3.12
CA ILE A 300 19.41 -6.40 -4.13
C ILE A 300 18.35 -5.33 -4.39
N CYS A 301 17.05 -5.66 -4.33
CA CYS A 301 15.98 -4.72 -4.63
C CYS A 301 16.01 -3.55 -3.62
N PRO A 302 16.28 -2.29 -4.03
CA PRO A 302 16.59 -1.18 -3.12
C PRO A 302 15.53 -0.91 -2.06
N LEU A 303 14.26 -1.25 -2.31
CA LEU A 303 13.17 -1.07 -1.36
C LEU A 303 13.44 -1.71 0.01
N TYR A 304 13.94 -2.95 0.03
CA TYR A 304 14.16 -3.67 1.29
C TYR A 304 15.31 -3.08 2.13
N PRO A 305 16.55 -2.91 1.62
CA PRO A 305 17.61 -2.28 2.39
C PRO A 305 17.24 -0.85 2.81
N LEU A 306 16.69 -0.02 1.91
CA LEU A 306 16.34 1.38 2.23
C LEU A 306 15.34 1.48 3.38
N TYR A 307 14.28 0.68 3.38
CA TYR A 307 13.30 0.68 4.47
C TYR A 307 13.80 -0.05 5.72
N SER A 308 14.72 -1.02 5.60
CA SER A 308 15.32 -1.69 6.75
C SER A 308 16.16 -0.74 7.62
N ILE A 309 16.71 0.33 7.04
CA ILE A 309 17.47 1.38 7.74
C ILE A 309 16.70 2.71 7.86
N CYS A 310 15.39 2.69 7.58
CA CYS A 310 14.54 3.86 7.70
C CYS A 310 13.86 3.86 9.06
N MET A 311 14.19 4.82 9.92
CA MET A 311 13.64 5.01 11.24
C MET A 311 12.27 5.69 11.13
N LEU A 312 11.20 4.89 11.17
CA LEU A 312 9.81 5.32 11.08
C LEU A 312 8.93 4.39 11.92
N LYS A 313 7.81 4.92 12.44
CA LYS A 313 6.78 4.08 13.06
C LYS A 313 6.24 2.99 12.11
N ASP A 314 6.16 3.29 10.81
CA ASP A 314 5.67 2.35 9.78
C ASP A 314 6.62 1.17 9.57
N THR A 315 7.94 1.41 9.59
CA THR A 315 8.96 0.35 9.47
C THR A 315 9.07 -0.49 10.73
N MET A 316 8.86 0.09 11.91
CA MET A 316 8.76 -0.69 13.13
C MET A 316 7.47 -1.55 13.17
N PHE A 317 6.33 -0.97 12.75
CA PHE A 317 5.06 -1.68 12.61
C PHE A 317 5.18 -2.87 11.65
N ALA A 318 5.96 -2.72 10.57
CA ALA A 318 6.20 -3.77 9.60
C ALA A 318 6.86 -5.03 10.13
N LEU A 319 7.83 -4.91 11.04
CA LEU A 319 8.39 -6.07 11.72
C LEU A 319 7.32 -6.87 12.47
N THR A 320 6.38 -6.18 13.12
CA THR A 320 5.30 -6.83 13.88
C THR A 320 4.31 -7.53 12.98
N TYR A 321 3.89 -6.91 11.86
CA TYR A 321 2.87 -7.49 11.01
C TYR A 321 3.38 -8.66 10.16
N ILE A 322 4.68 -8.68 9.78
CA ILE A 322 5.24 -9.84 9.06
C ILE A 322 5.21 -11.08 9.96
N ILE A 323 5.63 -10.92 11.22
CA ILE A 323 5.60 -12.01 12.21
C ILE A 323 4.15 -12.42 12.49
N LEU A 324 3.25 -11.46 12.69
CA LEU A 324 1.83 -11.73 12.94
C LEU A 324 1.21 -12.52 11.79
N THR A 325 1.46 -12.12 10.54
CA THR A 325 1.00 -12.83 9.34
C THR A 325 1.55 -14.25 9.24
N LEU A 326 2.83 -14.49 9.58
CA LEU A 326 3.41 -15.83 9.64
C LEU A 326 2.72 -16.71 10.69
N MET A 327 2.42 -16.16 11.87
CA MET A 327 1.72 -16.91 12.91
C MET A 327 0.25 -17.16 12.53
N MET A 328 -0.43 -16.22 11.87
CA MET A 328 -1.75 -16.43 11.27
C MET A 328 -1.72 -17.52 10.19
N CYS A 329 -0.66 -17.57 9.39
CA CYS A 329 -0.41 -18.65 8.43
C CYS A 329 -0.31 -20.00 9.13
N GLU A 330 0.35 -20.05 10.28
CA GLU A 330 0.48 -21.28 11.07
C GLU A 330 -0.87 -21.72 11.65
N ILE A 331 -1.68 -20.80 12.17
CA ILE A 331 -3.07 -21.08 12.59
C ILE A 331 -3.86 -21.68 11.42
N PHE A 332 -3.76 -21.07 10.23
CA PHE A 332 -4.40 -21.58 9.03
C PHE A 332 -3.92 -23.00 8.67
N ARG A 333 -2.61 -23.19 8.60
CA ARG A 333 -1.98 -24.46 8.22
C ARG A 333 -2.33 -25.61 9.17
N THR A 334 -2.38 -25.34 10.47
CA THR A 334 -2.67 -26.34 11.50
C THR A 334 -4.15 -26.40 11.88
N LYS A 335 -5.02 -25.67 11.21
CA LYS A 335 -6.44 -25.52 11.59
C LYS A 335 -6.65 -25.10 13.06
N GLY A 336 -5.77 -24.26 13.58
CA GLY A 336 -5.79 -23.81 14.96
C GLY A 336 -5.12 -24.73 15.98
N GLU A 337 -4.67 -25.94 15.63
CA GLU A 337 -4.01 -26.86 16.57
C GLU A 337 -2.76 -26.25 17.24
N CYS A 338 -2.01 -25.36 16.56
CA CYS A 338 -0.90 -24.61 17.16
C CYS A 338 -1.31 -23.80 18.41
N LEU A 339 -2.58 -23.39 18.53
CA LEU A 339 -3.12 -22.65 19.68
C LEU A 339 -3.21 -23.49 20.97
N ARG A 340 -3.06 -24.82 20.88
CA ARG A 340 -2.92 -25.66 22.08
C ARG A 340 -1.61 -25.36 22.83
N SER A 341 -0.58 -24.92 22.13
CA SER A 341 0.69 -24.52 22.73
C SER A 341 0.59 -23.16 23.40
N TRP A 342 0.74 -23.12 24.72
CA TRP A 342 0.81 -21.86 25.46
C TRP A 342 1.97 -20.96 25.02
N LYS A 343 3.11 -21.54 24.61
CA LYS A 343 4.23 -20.78 24.06
C LYS A 343 3.83 -20.01 22.80
N PHE A 344 3.09 -20.66 21.90
CA PHE A 344 2.59 -20.03 20.68
C PHE A 344 1.60 -18.90 21.01
N VAL A 345 0.65 -19.16 21.91
CA VAL A 345 -0.38 -18.19 22.33
C VAL A 345 0.24 -16.96 23.00
N ILE A 346 1.22 -17.15 23.91
CA ILE A 346 1.91 -16.04 24.57
C ILE A 346 2.73 -15.23 23.57
N CYS A 347 3.48 -15.88 22.67
CA CYS A 347 4.18 -15.18 21.60
C CYS A 347 3.20 -14.37 20.72
N MET A 348 2.05 -14.95 20.38
CA MET A 348 1.02 -14.28 19.57
C MET A 348 0.49 -13.06 20.30
N MET A 349 0.18 -13.19 21.60
CA MET A 349 -0.28 -12.09 22.45
C MET A 349 0.74 -10.95 22.51
N LEU A 350 2.02 -11.24 22.69
CA LEU A 350 3.08 -10.24 22.75
C LEU A 350 3.27 -9.53 21.40
N ILE A 351 3.27 -10.26 20.29
CA ILE A 351 3.36 -9.67 18.94
C ILE A 351 2.13 -8.83 18.62
N SER A 352 0.93 -9.29 18.99
CA SER A 352 -0.32 -8.54 18.85
C SER A 352 -0.30 -7.24 19.68
N ALA A 353 0.25 -7.27 20.90
CA ALA A 353 0.42 -6.06 21.71
C ALA A 353 1.43 -5.10 21.07
N LEU A 354 2.58 -5.58 20.58
CA LEU A 354 3.53 -4.74 19.85
C LEU A 354 2.93 -4.17 18.57
N PHE A 355 2.09 -4.93 17.87
CA PHE A 355 1.38 -4.49 16.67
C PHE A 355 0.45 -3.30 16.95
N THR A 356 -0.27 -3.28 18.08
CA THR A 356 -1.10 -2.12 18.46
C THR A 356 -0.30 -0.95 19.01
N LEU A 357 0.78 -1.23 19.77
CA LEU A 357 1.63 -0.20 20.38
C LEU A 357 2.49 0.56 19.36
N THR A 358 2.98 -0.13 18.32
CA THR A 358 3.82 0.50 17.27
C THR A 358 3.02 1.41 16.35
N LYS A 359 1.71 1.16 16.18
CA LYS A 359 0.81 2.00 15.39
C LYS A 359 -0.60 1.94 15.96
N ASN A 360 -1.13 3.08 16.41
CA ASN A 360 -2.45 3.16 17.03
C ASN A 360 -3.57 2.54 16.17
N GLN A 361 -3.49 2.71 14.85
CA GLN A 361 -4.46 2.13 13.91
C GLN A 361 -4.45 0.58 13.87
N GLY A 362 -3.37 -0.04 14.36
CA GLY A 362 -3.24 -1.48 14.49
C GLY A 362 -4.33 -2.11 15.38
N VAL A 363 -4.90 -1.38 16.34
CA VAL A 363 -6.01 -1.92 17.15
C VAL A 363 -7.22 -2.28 16.30
N TYR A 364 -7.56 -1.48 15.28
CA TYR A 364 -8.70 -1.75 14.39
C TYR A 364 -8.44 -2.97 13.51
N PHE A 365 -7.22 -3.13 13.00
CA PHE A 365 -6.81 -4.35 12.31
C PHE A 365 -6.97 -5.57 13.22
N LEU A 366 -6.51 -5.46 14.46
CA LEU A 366 -6.52 -6.57 15.40
C LEU A 366 -7.94 -6.98 15.82
N ILE A 367 -8.87 -6.02 15.93
CA ILE A 367 -10.29 -6.30 16.16
C ILE A 367 -10.88 -7.11 15.01
N VAL A 368 -10.63 -6.72 13.76
CA VAL A 368 -11.12 -7.49 12.61
C VAL A 368 -10.47 -8.88 12.55
N ILE A 369 -9.17 -8.98 12.80
CA ILE A 369 -8.46 -10.26 12.89
C ILE A 369 -9.06 -11.14 13.99
N LEU A 370 -9.36 -10.59 15.17
CA LEU A 370 -9.99 -11.30 16.27
C LEU A 370 -11.35 -11.85 15.85
N VAL A 371 -12.23 -11.00 15.30
CA VAL A 371 -13.58 -11.40 14.87
C VAL A 371 -13.52 -12.53 13.84
N VAL A 372 -12.69 -12.36 12.80
CA VAL A 372 -12.53 -13.40 11.76
C VAL A 372 -11.95 -14.68 12.36
N SER A 373 -10.97 -14.58 13.28
CA SER A 373 -10.38 -15.75 13.95
C SER A 373 -11.40 -16.49 14.80
N LEU A 374 -12.24 -15.78 15.55
CA LEU A 374 -13.30 -16.38 16.39
C LEU A 374 -14.33 -17.10 15.54
N ILE A 375 -14.69 -16.54 14.37
CA ILE A 375 -15.62 -17.17 13.44
C ILE A 375 -15.00 -18.44 12.83
N ALA A 376 -13.73 -18.37 12.40
CA ALA A 376 -13.06 -19.45 11.68
C ALA A 376 -12.56 -20.60 12.57
N TYR A 377 -12.17 -20.33 13.83
CA TYR A 377 -11.52 -21.28 14.73
C TYR A 377 -12.22 -21.38 16.09
N ARG A 378 -13.54 -21.55 16.08
CA ARG A 378 -14.44 -21.56 17.26
C ARG A 378 -14.02 -22.52 18.37
N LYS A 379 -13.33 -23.61 18.04
CA LYS A 379 -12.78 -24.60 19.00
C LYS A 379 -11.76 -23.99 19.97
N TYR A 380 -11.10 -22.89 19.61
CA TYR A 380 -10.01 -22.27 20.39
C TYR A 380 -10.33 -20.85 20.87
N ILE A 381 -11.62 -20.50 21.06
CA ILE A 381 -12.07 -19.14 21.43
C ILE A 381 -11.24 -18.53 22.56
N LEU A 382 -11.05 -19.25 23.69
CA LEU A 382 -10.29 -18.71 24.82
C LEU A 382 -8.84 -18.36 24.43
N LYS A 383 -8.18 -19.20 23.62
CA LYS A 383 -6.80 -18.96 23.17
C LYS A 383 -6.71 -17.77 22.22
N LEU A 384 -7.73 -17.58 21.39
CA LEU A 384 -7.85 -16.43 20.48
C LEU A 384 -8.13 -15.14 21.24
N LEU A 385 -8.99 -15.19 22.26
CA LEU A 385 -9.23 -14.06 23.18
C LEU A 385 -7.95 -13.68 23.92
N ILE A 386 -7.13 -14.64 24.34
CA ILE A 386 -5.83 -14.34 24.94
C ILE A 386 -4.87 -13.75 23.89
N SER A 387 -4.80 -14.35 22.69
CA SER A 387 -3.84 -13.96 21.65
C SER A 387 -4.13 -12.58 21.03
N PHE A 388 -5.41 -12.19 20.92
CA PHE A 388 -5.83 -10.97 20.25
C PHE A 388 -6.72 -10.07 21.11
N GLY A 389 -7.64 -10.65 21.88
CA GLY A 389 -8.57 -9.92 22.74
C GLY A 389 -7.89 -9.18 23.90
N ILE A 390 -7.00 -9.84 24.63
CA ILE A 390 -6.23 -9.21 25.72
C ILE A 390 -5.42 -8.01 25.20
N PRO A 391 -4.64 -8.12 24.10
CA PRO A 391 -3.97 -6.96 23.51
C PRO A 391 -4.89 -5.82 23.09
N VAL A 392 -6.09 -6.11 22.55
CA VAL A 392 -7.09 -5.07 22.22
C VAL A 392 -7.58 -4.37 23.49
N VAL A 393 -8.00 -5.13 24.50
CA VAL A 393 -8.47 -4.59 25.79
C VAL A 393 -7.37 -3.81 26.48
N PHE A 394 -6.15 -4.34 26.52
CA PHE A 394 -4.97 -3.66 27.04
C PHE A 394 -4.74 -2.33 26.32
N PHE A 395 -4.76 -2.31 24.99
CA PHE A 395 -4.50 -1.07 24.24
C PHE A 395 -5.58 0.00 24.49
N ILE A 396 -6.85 -0.39 24.52
CA ILE A 396 -7.96 0.56 24.71
C ILE A 396 -8.02 1.06 26.15
N PHE A 397 -8.09 0.15 27.12
CA PHE A 397 -8.39 0.52 28.51
C PHE A 397 -7.13 0.82 29.33
N ILE A 398 -6.06 0.03 29.16
CA ILE A 398 -4.86 0.20 29.99
C ILE A 398 -3.92 1.22 29.36
N TRP A 399 -3.53 1.00 28.11
CA TRP A 399 -2.61 1.90 27.42
C TRP A 399 -3.24 3.28 27.20
N SER A 400 -4.38 3.36 26.50
CA SER A 400 -4.93 4.64 26.07
C SER A 400 -5.63 5.43 27.17
N MET A 401 -6.37 4.77 28.08
CA MET A 401 -7.13 5.47 29.14
C MET A 401 -6.38 5.62 30.46
N LEU A 402 -5.37 4.80 30.77
CA LEU A 402 -4.63 4.88 32.05
C LEU A 402 -3.17 5.32 31.85
N ILE A 403 -2.39 4.62 31.02
CA ILE A 403 -0.95 4.89 30.87
C ILE A 403 -0.69 6.23 30.21
N LEU A 404 -1.36 6.55 29.10
CA LEU A 404 -1.12 7.83 28.39
C LEU A 404 -1.45 9.06 29.26
N PRO A 405 -2.62 9.13 29.93
CA PRO A 405 -2.91 10.26 30.82
C PRO A 405 -1.95 10.34 32.02
N ALA A 406 -1.62 9.20 32.65
CA ALA A 406 -0.68 9.16 33.76
C ALA A 406 0.74 9.60 33.35
N ALA A 407 1.16 9.31 32.12
CA ALA A 407 2.41 9.76 31.54
C ALA A 407 2.37 11.19 30.99
N LYS A 408 1.26 11.93 31.20
CA LYS A 408 1.03 13.29 30.69
C LYS A 408 1.20 13.39 29.18
N VAL A 409 0.71 12.38 28.46
CA VAL A 409 0.70 12.35 27.00
C VAL A 409 -0.65 12.84 26.51
N ALA A 410 -0.63 13.91 25.73
CA ALA A 410 -1.82 14.45 25.09
C ALA A 410 -2.41 13.42 24.12
N SER A 411 -3.73 13.35 24.04
CA SER A 411 -4.43 12.44 23.14
C SER A 411 -4.28 12.90 21.68
N GLY A 412 -4.33 11.95 20.74
CA GLY A 412 -4.41 12.30 19.33
C GLY A 412 -5.77 12.94 19.03
N GLY A 413 -5.79 14.05 18.31
CA GLY A 413 -7.04 14.73 17.99
C GLY A 413 -7.92 13.95 17.00
N LYS A 414 -9.23 14.22 17.02
CA LYS A 414 -10.24 13.52 16.21
C LYS A 414 -10.04 13.72 14.70
N GLN A 415 -9.34 14.78 14.31
CA GLN A 415 -9.03 15.10 12.91
C GLN A 415 -8.28 13.99 12.18
N GLU A 416 -7.54 13.12 12.89
CA GLU A 416 -6.85 11.99 12.26
C GLU A 416 -7.82 10.93 11.70
N MET A 417 -9.02 10.82 12.27
CA MET A 417 -10.08 9.92 11.76
C MET A 417 -11.00 10.63 10.76
N LEU A 418 -11.18 11.94 10.91
CA LEU A 418 -12.13 12.74 10.13
C LEU A 418 -11.51 13.40 8.89
N GLY A 419 -10.19 13.32 8.71
CA GLY A 419 -9.46 14.01 7.64
C GLY A 419 -10.02 13.77 6.24
N ALA A 420 -10.47 12.55 5.92
CA ALA A 420 -11.08 12.26 4.63
C ALA A 420 -12.41 13.02 4.42
N LEU A 421 -13.19 13.22 5.49
CA LEU A 421 -14.43 13.97 5.45
C LEU A 421 -14.15 15.48 5.32
N PHE A 422 -13.20 16.00 6.10
CA PHE A 422 -12.81 17.40 5.99
C PHE A 422 -12.28 17.75 4.59
N GLN A 423 -11.58 16.81 3.97
CA GLN A 423 -11.10 16.95 2.60
C GLN A 423 -12.23 17.09 1.58
N CYS A 424 -13.35 16.37 1.75
CA CYS A 424 -14.52 16.52 0.91
C CYS A 424 -15.19 17.89 1.11
N THR A 425 -15.32 18.34 2.36
CA THR A 425 -15.89 19.65 2.69
C THR A 425 -15.07 20.78 2.10
N ALA A 426 -13.75 20.75 2.26
CA ALA A 426 -12.85 21.77 1.71
C ALA A 426 -12.92 21.85 0.19
N ARG A 427 -13.04 20.70 -0.50
CA ARG A 427 -13.26 20.69 -1.95
C ARG A 427 -14.58 21.35 -2.33
N TYR A 428 -15.67 21.01 -1.65
CA TYR A 428 -16.98 21.58 -1.97
C TYR A 428 -16.96 23.10 -1.82
N ILE A 429 -16.40 23.62 -0.72
CA ILE A 429 -16.34 25.08 -0.49
C ILE A 429 -15.49 25.76 -1.57
N LYS A 430 -14.44 25.09 -2.06
CA LYS A 430 -13.60 25.60 -3.15
C LYS A 430 -14.31 25.63 -4.50
N GLU A 431 -15.09 24.59 -4.83
CA GLU A 431 -15.73 24.44 -6.15
C GLU A 431 -17.12 25.09 -6.22
N TYR A 432 -17.86 25.13 -5.12
CA TYR A 432 -19.26 25.61 -5.04
C TYR A 432 -19.44 26.62 -3.89
N PRO A 433 -18.64 27.70 -3.80
CA PRO A 433 -18.72 28.66 -2.70
C PRO A 433 -20.11 29.32 -2.61
N ASP A 434 -20.74 29.61 -3.76
CA ASP A 434 -22.03 30.31 -3.85
C ASP A 434 -23.22 29.44 -3.42
N GLU A 435 -23.04 28.13 -3.31
CA GLU A 435 -24.11 27.18 -2.94
C GLU A 435 -24.06 26.74 -1.46
N VAL A 436 -23.09 27.27 -0.70
CA VAL A 436 -23.00 27.08 0.75
C VAL A 436 -23.95 28.04 1.43
N THR A 437 -24.94 27.52 2.17
CA THR A 437 -25.87 28.39 2.91
C THR A 437 -25.19 29.02 4.13
N LYS A 438 -25.81 30.06 4.70
CA LYS A 438 -25.27 30.70 5.91
C LYS A 438 -25.21 29.72 7.08
N GLU A 439 -26.22 28.88 7.23
CA GLU A 439 -26.32 27.85 8.27
C GLU A 439 -25.23 26.78 8.09
N GLU A 440 -24.98 26.35 6.84
CA GLU A 440 -23.90 25.41 6.52
C GLU A 440 -22.52 26.03 6.83
N LYS A 441 -22.30 27.29 6.45
CA LYS A 441 -21.06 28.02 6.77
C LYS A 441 -20.86 28.13 8.28
N GLU A 442 -21.89 28.54 9.03
CA GLU A 442 -21.81 28.64 10.49
C GLU A 442 -21.53 27.30 11.17
N ALA A 443 -22.18 26.21 10.72
CA ALA A 443 -21.93 24.88 11.23
C ALA A 443 -20.50 24.40 10.98
N ILE A 444 -19.95 24.67 9.79
CA ILE A 444 -18.57 24.30 9.44
C ILE A 444 -17.57 25.17 10.20
N SER A 445 -17.79 26.48 10.34
CA SER A 445 -16.90 27.40 11.05
C SER A 445 -16.71 27.06 12.53
N LYS A 446 -17.68 26.37 13.16
CA LYS A 446 -17.54 25.87 14.54
C LYS A 446 -16.53 24.71 14.65
N VAL A 447 -16.27 24.01 13.55
CA VAL A 447 -15.48 22.78 13.50
C VAL A 447 -14.16 22.94 12.73
N LEU A 448 -14.12 23.78 11.70
CA LEU A 448 -12.98 24.04 10.83
C LEU A 448 -12.81 25.55 10.60
N ASP A 449 -11.59 25.99 10.29
CA ASP A 449 -11.31 27.35 9.81
C ASP A 449 -11.85 27.54 8.38
N TYR A 450 -13.16 27.78 8.27
CA TYR A 450 -13.91 27.82 7.01
C TYR A 450 -13.25 28.70 5.96
N ASP A 451 -12.86 29.92 6.34
CA ASP A 451 -12.40 30.94 5.38
C ASP A 451 -11.06 30.55 4.74
N LYS A 452 -10.24 29.71 5.39
CA LYS A 452 -8.98 29.20 4.84
C LYS A 452 -9.12 27.91 4.04
N LEU A 453 -10.25 27.21 4.13
CA LEU A 453 -10.42 25.89 3.50
C LEU A 453 -10.14 25.87 1.98
N PRO A 454 -10.59 26.86 1.18
CA PRO A 454 -10.34 26.87 -0.27
C PRO A 454 -8.85 26.94 -0.65
N GLU A 455 -8.08 27.71 0.12
CA GLU A 455 -6.65 27.92 -0.07
C GLU A 455 -5.83 26.72 0.41
N LEU A 456 -6.23 26.14 1.54
CA LEU A 456 -5.55 24.98 2.14
C LEU A 456 -5.85 23.68 1.40
N TYR A 457 -6.94 23.61 0.62
CA TYR A 457 -7.29 22.40 -0.11
C TYR A 457 -6.19 21.96 -1.08
N SER A 458 -5.61 20.80 -0.79
CA SER A 458 -4.64 20.10 -1.65
C SER A 458 -5.17 18.71 -1.96
N ALA A 459 -5.51 18.44 -3.23
CA ALA A 459 -6.21 17.23 -3.68
C ALA A 459 -5.68 15.91 -3.08
N GLN A 460 -4.36 15.75 -2.97
CA GLN A 460 -3.70 14.50 -2.54
C GLN A 460 -3.17 14.54 -1.10
N LEU A 461 -3.42 15.59 -0.31
CA LEU A 461 -2.89 15.74 1.05
C LEU A 461 -3.93 16.37 1.98
N GLN A 462 -4.31 15.63 3.03
CA GLN A 462 -5.33 16.08 3.99
C GLN A 462 -4.78 17.00 5.09
N ASP A 463 -3.48 16.95 5.36
CA ASP A 463 -2.87 17.63 6.51
C ASP A 463 -3.18 19.15 6.59
N PRO A 464 -3.09 19.94 5.50
CA PRO A 464 -3.40 21.37 5.57
C PRO A 464 -4.83 21.67 6.02
N VAL A 465 -5.81 20.88 5.57
CA VAL A 465 -7.23 21.04 5.92
C VAL A 465 -7.50 20.49 7.32
N LYS A 466 -7.06 19.27 7.62
CA LYS A 466 -7.41 18.63 8.89
C LYS A 466 -6.79 19.35 10.11
N PHE A 467 -5.67 20.04 9.93
CA PHE A 467 -5.02 20.83 10.99
C PHE A 467 -5.73 22.15 11.29
N THR A 468 -6.80 22.51 10.56
CA THR A 468 -7.68 23.61 10.96
C THR A 468 -8.81 23.18 11.91
N PHE A 469 -8.85 21.91 12.31
CA PHE A 469 -9.90 21.39 13.18
C PHE A 469 -9.88 22.05 14.56
N ASN A 470 -11.03 22.61 14.95
CA ASN A 470 -11.25 23.19 16.27
C ASN A 470 -11.34 22.07 17.31
N GLN A 471 -10.28 21.89 18.10
CA GLN A 471 -10.21 20.89 19.16
C GLN A 471 -11.25 21.11 20.28
N LEU A 472 -11.78 22.33 20.40
CA LEU A 472 -12.80 22.70 21.39
C LEU A 472 -14.24 22.47 20.88
N SER A 473 -14.42 21.98 19.65
CA SER A 473 -15.74 21.69 19.11
C SER A 473 -16.47 20.63 19.95
N THR A 474 -17.73 20.92 20.27
CA THR A 474 -18.59 20.04 21.07
C THR A 474 -19.18 18.93 20.20
N SER A 475 -19.79 17.94 20.86
CA SER A 475 -20.55 16.90 20.14
C SER A 475 -21.73 17.47 19.35
N GLU A 476 -22.31 18.59 19.81
CA GLU A 476 -23.39 19.28 19.11
C GLU A 476 -22.87 20.02 17.87
N ASP A 477 -21.72 20.69 17.97
CA ASP A 477 -21.05 21.31 16.82
C ASP A 477 -20.71 20.27 15.74
N MET A 478 -20.19 19.11 16.16
CA MET A 478 -19.91 17.99 15.25
C MET A 478 -21.17 17.45 14.59
N LYS A 479 -22.29 17.37 15.31
CA LYS A 479 -23.57 16.96 14.73
C LYS A 479 -24.03 17.97 13.67
N GLY A 480 -23.98 19.26 13.97
CA GLY A 480 -24.28 20.32 13.01
C GLY A 480 -23.37 20.27 11.77
N TYR A 481 -22.08 20.01 11.96
CA TYR A 481 -21.14 19.78 10.86
C TYR A 481 -21.55 18.58 9.99
N PHE A 482 -21.96 17.45 10.58
CA PHE A 482 -22.41 16.29 9.80
C PHE A 482 -23.70 16.57 9.05
N ASP A 483 -24.65 17.30 9.65
CA ASP A 483 -25.88 17.71 8.97
C ASP A 483 -25.58 18.59 7.75
N ALA A 484 -24.68 19.57 7.90
CA ALA A 484 -24.18 20.40 6.79
C ALA A 484 -23.44 19.56 5.74
N PHE A 485 -22.54 18.66 6.16
CA PHE A 485 -21.81 17.75 5.28
C PHE A 485 -22.75 16.90 4.42
N PHE A 486 -23.79 16.31 5.01
CA PHE A 486 -24.74 15.48 4.28
C PHE A 486 -25.70 16.32 3.41
N SER A 487 -26.04 17.54 3.83
CA SER A 487 -26.79 18.49 3.00
C SER A 487 -26.01 18.80 1.71
N MET A 488 -24.76 19.23 1.85
CA MET A 488 -23.85 19.54 0.74
C MET A 488 -23.57 18.30 -0.13
N PHE A 489 -23.38 17.12 0.48
CA PHE A 489 -23.23 15.87 -0.26
C PHE A 489 -24.46 15.54 -1.13
N ARG A 490 -25.68 15.81 -0.65
CA ARG A 490 -26.90 15.59 -1.45
C ARG A 490 -27.02 16.58 -2.61
N LYS A 491 -26.54 17.81 -2.45
CA LYS A 491 -26.47 18.82 -3.53
C LYS A 491 -25.46 18.40 -4.61
N HIS A 492 -24.22 18.09 -4.22
CA HIS A 492 -23.13 17.74 -5.13
C HIS A 492 -22.40 16.45 -4.74
N PRO A 493 -23.01 15.26 -4.90
CA PRO A 493 -22.40 13.99 -4.46
C PRO A 493 -21.11 13.67 -5.24
N VAL A 494 -21.01 14.13 -6.48
CA VAL A 494 -19.86 13.92 -7.35
C VAL A 494 -18.60 14.61 -6.81
N CYS A 495 -18.73 15.82 -6.25
CA CYS A 495 -17.61 16.56 -5.64
C CYS A 495 -16.94 15.72 -4.53
N TYR A 496 -17.74 15.08 -3.69
CA TYR A 496 -17.26 14.24 -2.59
C TYR A 496 -16.59 12.97 -3.09
N ILE A 497 -17.19 12.30 -4.09
CA ILE A 497 -16.59 11.12 -4.73
C ILE A 497 -15.23 11.49 -5.33
N ASP A 498 -15.17 12.61 -6.05
CA ASP A 498 -13.93 13.06 -6.68
C ASP A 498 -12.87 13.44 -5.62
N ALA A 499 -13.25 14.02 -4.48
CA ALA A 499 -12.32 14.29 -3.37
C ALA A 499 -11.69 13.01 -2.82
N VAL A 500 -12.49 11.95 -2.63
CA VAL A 500 -12.00 10.64 -2.18
C VAL A 500 -11.07 10.01 -3.23
N ILE A 501 -11.47 10.05 -4.51
CA ILE A 501 -10.65 9.51 -5.60
C ILE A 501 -9.33 10.27 -5.72
N ASN A 502 -9.35 11.60 -5.65
CA ASN A 502 -8.14 12.45 -5.65
C ASN A 502 -7.13 12.00 -4.60
N ASN A 503 -7.61 11.62 -3.42
CA ASN A 503 -6.75 11.13 -2.36
C ASN A 503 -6.20 9.73 -2.65
N ALA A 504 -6.99 8.87 -3.30
CA ALA A 504 -6.67 7.44 -3.39
C ALA A 504 -5.98 7.02 -4.71
N PHE A 505 -6.22 7.70 -5.84
CA PHE A 505 -5.88 7.17 -7.17
C PHE A 505 -4.40 6.82 -7.32
N GLY A 506 -3.51 7.62 -6.70
CA GLY A 506 -2.06 7.42 -6.79
C GLY A 506 -1.58 6.08 -6.22
N PHE A 507 -2.38 5.40 -5.40
CA PHE A 507 -2.06 4.06 -4.91
C PHE A 507 -2.37 2.93 -5.88
N PHE A 508 -3.12 3.22 -6.94
CA PHE A 508 -3.57 2.28 -7.96
C PHE A 508 -2.95 2.57 -9.34
N ASP A 509 -2.24 3.68 -9.46
CA ASP A 509 -1.55 4.11 -10.68
C ASP A 509 -0.19 3.40 -10.83
N VAL A 510 -0.09 2.53 -11.84
CA VAL A 510 1.14 1.80 -12.15
C VAL A 510 2.11 2.65 -12.98
N SER A 511 1.60 3.67 -13.69
CA SER A 511 2.39 4.56 -14.54
C SER A 511 3.08 5.69 -13.78
N ARG A 512 2.60 6.01 -12.58
CA ARG A 512 3.15 7.09 -11.76
C ARG A 512 4.50 6.72 -11.14
N MET A 513 5.53 7.49 -11.51
CA MET A 513 6.79 7.49 -10.79
C MET A 513 6.56 8.05 -9.38
N SER A 514 6.84 7.23 -8.36
CA SER A 514 6.60 7.61 -6.96
C SER A 514 7.90 7.70 -6.16
N LYS A 515 7.90 8.56 -5.13
CA LYS A 515 9.06 8.77 -4.25
C LYS A 515 9.27 7.50 -3.40
N MET A 516 10.16 6.61 -3.86
CA MET A 516 10.31 5.23 -3.39
C MET A 516 10.56 5.09 -1.89
N ALA A 517 11.51 5.86 -1.37
CA ALA A 517 11.96 5.76 0.00
C ALA A 517 12.64 7.06 0.42
N TYR A 518 12.80 7.24 1.72
CA TYR A 518 13.63 8.30 2.27
C TYR A 518 15.10 7.97 1.99
N THR A 519 15.88 8.95 1.55
CA THR A 519 17.30 8.81 1.20
C THR A 519 18.21 9.70 2.05
N TYR A 520 17.61 10.40 3.00
CA TYR A 520 18.25 11.22 4.02
C TYR A 520 17.35 11.24 5.25
N PHE A 521 17.86 11.80 6.35
CA PHE A 521 17.09 12.06 7.54
C PHE A 521 16.52 13.48 7.47
N TRP A 522 15.20 13.62 7.42
CA TRP A 522 14.56 14.94 7.35
C TRP A 522 14.42 15.56 8.73
N ASN A 523 15.32 16.48 9.08
CA ASN A 523 15.30 17.22 10.33
C ASN A 523 14.24 18.34 10.34
N ARG A 524 13.70 18.63 11.53
CA ARG A 524 12.77 19.74 11.81
C ARG A 524 13.38 20.81 12.73
N ILE A 525 14.69 20.83 12.80
CA ILE A 525 15.55 21.68 13.62
C ILE A 525 16.81 22.01 12.82
N ASP A 526 17.47 23.08 13.23
CA ASP A 526 18.68 23.59 12.59
C ASP A 526 19.91 22.75 12.96
N GLU A 527 20.96 22.84 12.14
CA GLU A 527 22.19 22.05 12.27
C GLU A 527 22.93 22.30 13.59
N ASP A 528 22.75 23.47 14.20
CA ASP A 528 23.37 23.87 15.47
C ASP A 528 22.74 23.17 16.70
N ASN A 529 21.58 22.53 16.54
CA ASN A 529 20.92 21.84 17.63
C ASN A 529 21.50 20.42 17.80
N LYS A 530 21.81 20.01 19.04
CA LYS A 530 22.35 18.67 19.36
C LYS A 530 21.44 17.49 18.94
N LEU A 531 20.17 17.75 18.65
CA LEU A 531 19.21 16.76 18.16
C LEU A 531 19.22 16.63 16.62
N TYR A 532 20.01 17.46 15.92
CA TYR A 532 20.11 17.42 14.47
C TYR A 532 20.86 16.17 14.01
N VAL A 533 20.23 15.41 13.11
CA VAL A 533 20.82 14.19 12.53
C VAL A 533 21.50 14.56 11.22
N GLY A 534 22.82 14.77 11.25
CA GLY A 534 23.57 15.34 10.13
C GLY A 534 23.94 14.34 9.04
N GLY A 535 24.15 13.08 9.40
CA GLY A 535 24.60 12.06 8.46
C GLY A 535 26.10 12.11 8.21
N ALA A 536 26.73 10.94 8.10
CA ALA A 536 28.20 10.87 7.95
C ALA A 536 28.69 11.34 6.58
N PHE A 537 27.89 11.18 5.52
CA PHE A 537 28.33 11.46 4.14
C PHE A 537 27.28 12.19 3.28
N PRO A 538 26.93 13.47 3.59
CA PRO A 538 25.82 14.17 2.92
C PRO A 538 25.98 14.28 1.39
N LYS A 539 27.21 14.46 0.88
CA LYS A 539 27.48 14.50 -0.57
C LYS A 539 27.21 13.16 -1.25
N ILE A 540 27.57 12.06 -0.59
CA ILE A 540 27.39 10.69 -1.11
C ILE A 540 25.91 10.30 -1.06
N GLN A 541 25.19 10.68 -0.01
CA GLN A 541 23.73 10.52 0.09
C GLN A 541 23.01 11.18 -1.09
N LYS A 542 23.40 12.41 -1.46
CA LYS A 542 22.87 13.12 -2.65
C LYS A 542 23.13 12.36 -3.96
N ILE A 543 24.30 11.72 -4.11
CA ILE A 543 24.62 10.89 -5.29
C ILE A 543 23.75 9.62 -5.29
N GLY A 544 23.61 8.94 -4.14
CA GLY A 544 22.75 7.77 -3.99
C GLY A 544 21.30 8.05 -4.35
N TYR A 545 20.76 9.19 -3.92
CA TYR A 545 19.43 9.65 -4.32
C TYR A 545 19.28 9.80 -5.84
N LYS A 546 20.24 10.46 -6.50
CA LYS A 546 20.23 10.63 -7.96
C LYS A 546 20.32 9.28 -8.69
N LEU A 547 21.10 8.33 -8.17
CA LEU A 547 21.22 7.00 -8.74
C LEU A 547 19.90 6.21 -8.63
N ILE A 548 19.25 6.23 -7.46
CA ILE A 548 17.93 5.61 -7.28
C ILE A 548 16.92 6.22 -8.26
N PHE A 549 16.91 7.55 -8.36
CA PHE A 549 16.02 8.26 -9.29
C PHE A 549 16.30 7.91 -10.76
N PHE A 550 17.58 7.77 -11.14
CA PHE A 550 17.97 7.31 -12.48
C PHE A 550 17.47 5.88 -12.75
N ILE A 551 17.67 4.95 -11.81
CA ILE A 551 17.20 3.57 -11.90
C ILE A 551 15.67 3.53 -12.05
N GLN A 552 14.96 4.36 -11.29
CA GLN A 552 13.50 4.47 -11.40
C GLN A 552 13.02 5.05 -12.73
N ARG A 553 13.85 5.75 -13.51
CA ARG A 553 13.47 6.24 -14.85
C ARG A 553 13.56 5.17 -15.93
N ILE A 554 14.20 4.04 -15.66
CA ILE A 554 14.26 2.92 -16.61
C ILE A 554 12.85 2.30 -16.70
N PRO A 555 12.18 2.27 -17.88
CA PRO A 555 10.74 1.99 -17.98
C PRO A 555 10.28 0.67 -17.32
N VAL A 556 11.04 -0.41 -17.49
CA VAL A 556 10.70 -1.73 -16.90
C VAL A 556 10.90 -1.73 -15.38
N ILE A 557 11.93 -1.04 -14.90
CA ILE A 557 12.23 -0.93 -13.47
C ILE A 557 11.24 0.01 -12.80
N ASN A 558 10.84 1.10 -13.47
CA ASN A 558 9.86 2.05 -12.99
C ASN A 558 8.56 1.37 -12.55
N VAL A 559 8.05 0.46 -13.38
CA VAL A 559 6.83 -0.30 -13.08
C VAL A 559 7.00 -1.08 -11.78
N ILE A 560 8.10 -1.81 -11.59
CA ILE A 560 8.36 -2.55 -10.35
C ILE A 560 8.49 -1.59 -9.16
N MET A 561 9.01 -0.39 -9.41
CA MET A 561 9.29 0.66 -8.44
C MET A 561 8.15 1.68 -8.30
N SER A 562 6.93 1.33 -8.73
CA SER A 562 5.72 2.15 -8.57
C SER A 562 4.86 1.64 -7.42
N VAL A 563 4.26 2.58 -6.67
CA VAL A 563 3.29 2.27 -5.61
C VAL A 563 2.13 1.43 -6.14
N GLY A 564 1.59 1.79 -7.32
CA GLY A 564 0.43 1.11 -7.91
C GLY A 564 0.68 -0.36 -8.17
N THR A 565 1.90 -0.74 -8.52
CA THR A 565 2.25 -2.12 -8.86
C THR A 565 2.07 -3.06 -7.66
N TYR A 566 2.52 -2.65 -6.47
CA TYR A 566 2.38 -3.48 -5.28
C TYR A 566 0.91 -3.65 -4.84
N THR A 567 0.11 -2.60 -4.99
CA THR A 567 -1.33 -2.65 -4.75
C THR A 567 -2.02 -3.59 -5.74
N MET A 568 -1.79 -3.41 -7.05
CA MET A 568 -2.40 -4.23 -8.10
C MET A 568 -1.98 -5.69 -8.03
N PHE A 569 -0.71 -5.95 -7.73
CA PHE A 569 -0.21 -7.31 -7.56
C PHE A 569 -0.82 -7.99 -6.33
N SER A 570 -1.04 -7.24 -5.24
CA SER A 570 -1.73 -7.76 -4.05
C SER A 570 -3.20 -8.11 -4.33
N ILE A 571 -3.90 -7.26 -5.09
CA ILE A 571 -5.27 -7.53 -5.57
C ILE A 571 -5.28 -8.78 -6.46
N PHE A 572 -4.30 -8.91 -7.36
CA PHE A 572 -4.17 -10.08 -8.21
C PHE A 572 -3.95 -11.38 -7.41
N MET A 573 -3.16 -11.36 -6.35
CA MET A 573 -2.97 -12.50 -5.45
C MET A 573 -4.26 -12.91 -4.73
N ILE A 574 -5.08 -11.94 -4.29
CA ILE A 574 -6.40 -12.20 -3.71
C ILE A 574 -7.32 -12.84 -4.75
N LEU A 575 -7.32 -12.33 -5.97
CA LEU A 575 -8.08 -12.87 -7.08
C LEU A 575 -7.65 -14.29 -7.46
N LEU A 576 -6.35 -14.62 -7.37
CA LEU A 576 -5.85 -15.98 -7.53
C LEU A 576 -6.40 -16.93 -6.46
N VAL A 577 -6.46 -16.51 -5.20
CA VAL A 577 -7.06 -17.31 -4.11
C VAL A 577 -8.53 -17.57 -4.37
N ILE A 578 -9.28 -16.53 -4.77
CA ILE A 578 -10.69 -16.63 -5.14
C ILE A 578 -10.85 -17.55 -6.35
N ARG A 579 -10.08 -17.37 -7.42
CA ARG A 579 -10.09 -18.23 -8.62
C ARG A 579 -9.90 -19.69 -8.23
N ASN A 580 -8.93 -20.00 -7.38
CA ASN A 580 -8.60 -21.37 -7.00
C ASN A 580 -9.53 -21.94 -5.91
N ARG A 581 -10.53 -21.17 -5.43
CA ARG A 581 -11.45 -21.54 -4.33
C ARG A 581 -10.75 -21.85 -3.01
N GLN A 582 -9.55 -21.30 -2.81
CA GLN A 582 -8.74 -21.54 -1.61
C GLN A 582 -9.05 -20.51 -0.52
N TYR A 583 -10.33 -20.27 -0.24
CA TYR A 583 -10.80 -19.12 0.57
C TYR A 583 -10.17 -19.06 1.97
N GLY A 584 -9.75 -20.19 2.55
CA GLY A 584 -9.02 -20.19 3.82
C GLY A 584 -7.71 -19.40 3.79
N LYS A 585 -7.04 -19.27 2.63
CA LYS A 585 -5.85 -18.42 2.46
C LYS A 585 -6.16 -16.93 2.57
N LEU A 586 -7.43 -16.51 2.54
CA LEU A 586 -7.80 -15.12 2.81
C LEU A 586 -7.52 -14.72 4.26
N TYR A 587 -7.50 -15.69 5.20
CA TYR A 587 -7.22 -15.41 6.61
C TYR A 587 -5.78 -14.88 6.83
N PRO A 588 -4.70 -15.56 6.39
CA PRO A 588 -3.35 -14.99 6.48
C PRO A 588 -3.14 -13.74 5.62
N LEU A 589 -3.93 -13.54 4.56
CA LEU A 589 -3.91 -12.32 3.72
C LEU A 589 -4.64 -11.13 4.36
N LEU A 590 -5.30 -11.30 5.50
CA LEU A 590 -6.21 -10.29 6.05
C LEU A 590 -5.53 -8.94 6.31
N ILE A 591 -4.29 -8.92 6.78
CA ILE A 591 -3.52 -7.66 6.96
C ILE A 591 -3.33 -6.95 5.61
N THR A 592 -3.03 -7.68 4.54
CA THR A 592 -2.88 -7.10 3.19
C THR A 592 -4.22 -6.55 2.70
N ILE A 593 -5.30 -7.31 2.86
CA ILE A 593 -6.66 -6.90 2.46
C ILE A 593 -7.08 -5.62 3.18
N LEU A 594 -6.96 -5.59 4.51
CA LEU A 594 -7.30 -4.43 5.33
C LEU A 594 -6.44 -3.21 4.97
N SER A 595 -5.16 -3.43 4.66
CA SER A 595 -4.27 -2.34 4.23
C SER A 595 -4.73 -1.74 2.90
N ILE A 596 -5.18 -2.56 1.93
CA ILE A 596 -5.71 -2.07 0.65
C ILE A 596 -6.96 -1.22 0.87
N LEU A 597 -7.86 -1.65 1.76
CA LEU A 597 -9.09 -0.92 2.07
C LEU A 597 -8.81 0.46 2.66
N ILE A 598 -7.78 0.58 3.50
CA ILE A 598 -7.39 1.86 4.13
C ILE A 598 -6.76 2.84 3.14
N LEU A 599 -6.19 2.38 2.02
CA LEU A 599 -5.60 3.27 1.01
C LEU A 599 -6.61 4.30 0.47
N VAL A 600 -7.90 3.95 0.45
CA VAL A 600 -8.98 4.83 -0.03
C VAL A 600 -9.15 6.08 0.85
N ILE A 601 -8.83 5.97 2.14
CA ILE A 601 -8.98 7.04 3.14
C ILE A 601 -7.63 7.48 3.73
N SER A 602 -6.53 7.11 3.08
CA SER A 602 -5.17 7.48 3.51
C SER A 602 -5.02 9.02 3.53
N PRO A 603 -4.20 9.59 4.41
CA PRO A 603 -4.06 11.04 4.49
C PRO A 603 -3.18 11.66 3.40
N ALA A 604 -2.37 10.86 2.69
CA ALA A 604 -1.54 11.35 1.59
C ALA A 604 -1.49 10.35 0.43
N GLY A 605 -2.07 10.73 -0.71
CA GLY A 605 -2.23 9.90 -1.89
C GLY A 605 -0.91 9.51 -2.56
N GLY A 606 -0.79 8.25 -2.94
CA GLY A 606 0.37 7.75 -3.71
C GLY A 606 1.70 7.72 -2.96
N ASN A 607 1.69 7.79 -1.63
CA ASN A 607 2.91 7.72 -0.81
C ASN A 607 3.27 6.26 -0.45
N PHE A 608 4.50 5.85 -0.81
CA PHE A 608 5.03 4.50 -0.59
C PHE A 608 4.94 4.00 0.86
N ARG A 609 4.96 4.88 1.86
CA ARG A 609 4.88 4.46 3.27
C ARG A 609 3.56 3.74 3.58
N TYR A 610 2.47 4.11 2.91
CA TYR A 610 1.16 3.52 3.14
C TYR A 610 0.96 2.19 2.41
N THR A 611 1.70 1.94 1.34
CA THR A 611 1.72 0.63 0.65
C THR A 611 2.77 -0.33 1.19
N MET A 612 3.43 0.03 2.29
CA MET A 612 4.42 -0.81 2.96
C MET A 612 3.94 -2.23 3.26
N PRO A 613 2.71 -2.44 3.77
CA PRO A 613 2.19 -3.80 3.96
C PRO A 613 2.22 -4.65 2.68
N MET A 614 1.97 -4.06 1.51
CA MET A 614 1.91 -4.77 0.24
C MET A 614 3.30 -5.24 -0.23
N PHE A 615 4.34 -4.39 -0.13
CA PHE A 615 5.67 -4.77 -0.59
C PHE A 615 6.48 -5.56 0.46
N MET A 616 6.28 -5.29 1.75
CA MET A 616 6.93 -6.06 2.82
C MET A 616 6.35 -7.48 2.94
N LEU A 617 5.05 -7.66 2.75
CA LEU A 617 4.42 -8.99 2.72
C LEU A 617 4.45 -9.64 1.34
N LEU A 618 4.98 -8.99 0.30
CA LEU A 618 4.96 -9.46 -1.08
C LEU A 618 5.42 -10.92 -1.22
N ILE A 619 6.59 -11.22 -0.67
CA ILE A 619 7.19 -12.56 -0.79
C ILE A 619 6.40 -13.59 0.00
N PHE A 620 5.96 -13.23 1.20
CA PHE A 620 5.10 -14.10 2.00
C PHE A 620 3.79 -14.41 1.24
N ASN A 621 3.10 -13.39 0.73
CA ASN A 621 1.83 -13.51 0.01
C ASN A 621 2.00 -14.35 -1.27
N MET A 622 3.07 -14.11 -2.03
CA MET A 622 3.36 -14.88 -3.24
C MET A 622 3.58 -16.36 -2.91
N LEU A 623 4.38 -16.66 -1.88
CA LEU A 623 4.64 -18.03 -1.44
C LEU A 623 3.39 -18.71 -0.88
N LEU A 624 2.56 -17.99 -0.12
CA LEU A 624 1.29 -18.47 0.41
C LEU A 624 0.34 -18.91 -0.70
N VAL A 625 0.15 -18.06 -1.73
CA VAL A 625 -0.76 -18.37 -2.84
C VAL A 625 -0.24 -19.56 -3.65
N CYS A 626 1.06 -19.63 -3.92
CA CYS A 626 1.67 -20.74 -4.66
C CYS A 626 1.77 -22.07 -3.87
N CYS A 627 1.70 -22.05 -2.54
CA CYS A 627 1.85 -23.27 -1.74
C CYS A 627 0.55 -24.09 -1.70
N GLY A 628 0.46 -25.13 -2.55
CA GLY A 628 -0.68 -26.06 -2.55
C GLY A 628 -0.76 -26.98 -1.33
N LYS A 629 0.36 -27.22 -0.64
CA LYS A 629 0.42 -28.13 0.52
C LYS A 629 -0.26 -27.59 1.77
N LEU A 630 -0.40 -26.26 1.88
CA LEU A 630 -1.13 -25.65 2.99
C LEU A 630 -2.61 -26.06 3.01
N VAL A 631 -3.20 -26.30 1.83
CA VAL A 631 -4.59 -26.76 1.70
C VAL A 631 -4.70 -28.24 2.06
N LYS A 632 -3.83 -29.10 1.52
CA LYS A 632 -3.83 -30.55 1.82
C LYS A 632 -3.52 -30.88 3.29
N ALA A 633 -2.63 -30.13 3.93
CA ALA A 633 -2.34 -30.25 5.36
C ALA A 633 -3.57 -29.88 6.20
N SER A 634 -4.36 -28.92 5.74
CA SER A 634 -5.63 -28.58 6.35
C SER A 634 -6.65 -29.73 6.16
N GLU A 635 -6.88 -30.21 4.93
CA GLU A 635 -7.87 -31.27 4.61
C GLU A 635 -7.56 -32.63 5.28
N ASN A 636 -6.28 -33.02 5.39
CA ASN A 636 -5.90 -34.28 6.04
C ASN A 636 -6.15 -34.31 7.56
N THR A 637 -6.16 -33.15 8.23
CA THR A 637 -6.54 -33.06 9.64
C THR A 637 -8.05 -33.26 9.82
N GLU A 638 -8.87 -32.81 8.87
CA GLU A 638 -10.34 -33.00 8.84
C GLU A 638 -10.70 -34.50 8.79
N ARG A 639 -10.06 -35.26 7.88
CA ARG A 639 -10.29 -36.71 7.80
C ARG A 639 -9.83 -37.51 9.02
N LYS A 640 -8.93 -36.95 9.83
CA LYS A 640 -8.52 -37.58 11.10
C LYS A 640 -9.49 -37.25 12.22
N GLU A 641 -10.06 -36.04 12.23
CA GLU A 641 -11.08 -35.63 13.20
C GLU A 641 -12.46 -36.23 12.91
N GLU A 642 -12.84 -36.51 11.65
CA GLU A 642 -14.08 -37.25 11.33
C GLU A 642 -14.01 -38.75 11.66
N LYS A 643 -12.82 -39.28 11.97
CA LYS A 643 -12.58 -40.70 12.28
C LYS A 643 -12.36 -40.96 13.77
N LEU A 644 -12.41 -39.92 14.60
CA LEU A 644 -12.33 -39.95 16.07
C LEU A 644 -13.68 -39.47 16.62
#